data_AF-E3C5P9-F1
#
_entry.id   AF-E3C5P9-F1
#
_cell.length_a   1.000
_cell.length_b   1.000
_cell.length_c   1.000
_cell.angle_alpha   90.00
_cell.angle_beta   90.00
_cell.angle_gamma   90.00
#
_symmetry.space_group_name_H-M   'P 1'
#
loop_
_entity.id
_entity.type
_entity.pdbx_description
1 polymer ?
#
loop_
_entity_poly.entity_id
_entity_poly.type
_entity_poly.pdbx_seq_one_letter_code
_entity_poly.pdbx_strand_id
1 'polypeptide(L)'
;MKNKKQSRVKIVLPVLFTFGASLLFFQADAQADSSQSADANVQVVATTDANTQNNNSQSLNVSTSQGQNLGTNQTAAYTQSAVAANSSTNNDGAVSLNAGAVQAAANKPVVETNPGYTTGQYNVTATPVNAANGGNGTASLNTAGLTAAQKAFLDSIHDGAISTWKQYGVLPSLTAAQAIIESGWGQSSLASQYHNLFGIKGFYNGHSVTLPTREVYGGRSVIINDAFRAYDNNSQSVQDHGYFLVANSRYHNLLWKTNYRDVTYLIRADGYATDPSYTTTLNSVIERYGLTAWDQEAFDTNTGYIDDLSVRDGKLHIAGWHATNSYDNKMHHFIILLDGNTKQELYRTEVAGNYRQDVQNAYPNATISGWGGFDFSIPYTSAFAGKNIQVVSRYTYNTNGEINGGKDLYYNAVSLNANTGNLENMSLDAKTGNINIAGWHAADASLNKKYHYIIIYDGSKQTELGRYLVNTTTRNDVVNVYPGIYNAANSGFSLKLKFNQALAGDQIQVISRYSDNQNGEGNYVDYWFAPQTFTANQAYLENYQIQGNQLHVSGWHAADQSVGKKYHYVIVYDATTKREIARRLVTSTNRSDVTRVYPNVYGAGDSGFSVDIPLTAAMTNGDQIQIISRYSDSLNDNGSYVDYWFAPQTFNVNAANLENFQIDGDQLHIAGWHAADQSVGKPYHYIILFDTTTGNEVKRQLIPATVRPDVAKARAGIYNAGQSGFSTILTVDPALNGHNLQVISRYSDAKSGEGNYIDYWFKPVNVTIK
;
A
#
# COMPACT_ATOMS: atom_id res chain seq x y z
N MET A 1 -10.39 -13.79 -54.12
CA MET A 1 -11.39 -14.66 -53.46
C MET A 1 -12.02 -13.85 -52.32
N LYS A 2 -13.22 -13.29 -52.56
CA LYS A 2 -14.51 -13.59 -51.86
C LYS A 2 -14.43 -13.39 -50.32
N ASN A 3 -14.96 -12.26 -49.81
CA ASN A 3 -16.32 -12.05 -49.22
C ASN A 3 -16.43 -12.63 -47.78
N LYS A 4 -17.08 -12.04 -46.75
CA LYS A 4 -17.97 -10.87 -46.60
C LYS A 4 -18.25 -10.64 -45.08
N LYS A 5 -18.40 -9.36 -44.69
CA LYS A 5 -19.38 -8.73 -43.77
C LYS A 5 -20.03 -9.49 -42.58
N GLN A 6 -20.07 -8.84 -41.40
CA GLN A 6 -21.24 -8.18 -40.72
C GLN A 6 -20.72 -7.53 -39.41
N SER A 7 -20.68 -6.21 -39.16
CA SER A 7 -21.71 -5.19 -38.87
C SER A 7 -22.67 -5.48 -37.70
N ARG A 8 -22.54 -4.73 -36.59
CA ARG A 8 -23.65 -3.93 -36.00
C ARG A 8 -23.16 -2.89 -34.97
N VAL A 9 -23.82 -1.75 -35.05
CA VAL A 9 -23.63 -0.43 -34.39
C VAL A 9 -24.69 -0.26 -33.30
N LYS A 10 -24.39 0.45 -32.20
CA LYS A 10 -25.33 1.26 -31.36
C LYS A 10 -24.50 2.35 -30.65
N ILE A 11 -24.41 3.56 -31.20
CA ILE A 11 -25.15 4.80 -30.86
C ILE A 11 -25.04 5.21 -29.38
N VAL A 12 -24.35 6.34 -29.17
CA VAL A 12 -24.23 7.14 -27.94
C VAL A 12 -25.08 8.42 -28.11
N LEU A 13 -25.36 9.09 -26.98
CA LEU A 13 -25.64 10.53 -26.74
C LEU A 13 -27.07 10.89 -26.25
N PRO A 14 -27.25 12.04 -25.54
CA PRO A 14 -27.54 12.11 -24.10
C PRO A 14 -28.81 12.95 -23.81
N VAL A 15 -29.24 13.08 -22.54
CA VAL A 15 -30.20 14.16 -22.17
C VAL A 15 -29.91 14.71 -20.76
N LEU A 16 -30.02 16.03 -20.68
CA LEU A 16 -29.78 16.96 -19.58
C LEU A 16 -31.14 17.54 -19.09
N PHE A 17 -31.13 18.15 -17.90
CA PHE A 17 -32.08 19.16 -17.32
C PHE A 17 -33.30 18.75 -16.45
N THR A 18 -33.09 18.89 -15.12
CA THR A 18 -33.71 19.80 -14.11
C THR A 18 -35.20 19.88 -13.70
N PHE A 19 -35.31 20.22 -12.39
CA PHE A 19 -36.26 21.07 -11.63
C PHE A 19 -37.60 20.49 -11.15
N GLY A 20 -37.91 20.72 -9.86
CA GLY A 20 -39.30 20.90 -9.40
C GLY A 20 -39.61 20.38 -8.00
N ALA A 21 -39.94 21.31 -7.10
CA ALA A 21 -40.28 21.13 -5.69
C ALA A 21 -41.69 20.55 -5.41
N SER A 22 -41.92 20.21 -4.12
CA SER A 22 -43.17 20.30 -3.30
C SER A 22 -43.56 18.94 -2.69
N LEU A 23 -43.46 18.71 -1.36
CA LEU A 23 -44.23 19.23 -0.21
C LEU A 23 -45.68 18.69 -0.15
N LEU A 24 -46.00 17.92 0.90
CA LEU A 24 -47.28 17.75 1.64
C LEU A 24 -47.18 16.44 2.48
N PHE A 25 -46.92 16.50 3.80
CA PHE A 25 -47.83 16.69 4.94
C PHE A 25 -48.85 15.56 5.19
N PHE A 26 -48.66 14.86 6.31
CA PHE A 26 -49.63 14.65 7.41
C PHE A 26 -48.76 14.49 8.68
N GLN A 27 -48.74 15.41 9.65
CA GLN A 27 -49.76 15.70 10.69
C GLN A 27 -50.31 14.40 11.32
N ALA A 28 -50.28 14.18 12.62
CA ALA A 28 -50.38 15.16 13.70
C ALA A 28 -49.95 14.55 15.05
N ASP A 29 -49.42 15.42 15.91
CA ASP A 29 -49.79 15.66 17.32
C ASP A 29 -49.74 14.51 18.36
N ALA A 30 -49.31 14.69 19.61
CA ALA A 30 -48.91 15.89 20.35
C ALA A 30 -48.06 15.48 21.57
N GLN A 31 -47.21 16.44 21.98
CA GLN A 31 -46.81 16.85 23.35
C GLN A 31 -46.83 15.81 24.48
N ALA A 32 -45.67 15.47 25.06
CA ALA A 32 -44.94 16.24 26.09
C ALA A 32 -45.66 16.28 27.45
N ASP A 33 -45.06 15.71 28.50
CA ASP A 33 -44.50 16.52 29.61
C ASP A 33 -43.74 15.69 30.67
N SER A 34 -42.71 16.34 31.22
CA SER A 34 -42.23 16.36 32.61
C SER A 34 -42.04 15.09 33.46
N SER A 35 -40.76 14.87 33.78
CA SER A 35 -40.15 14.96 35.13
C SER A 35 -40.43 13.93 36.24
N GLN A 36 -39.32 13.66 36.95
CA GLN A 36 -39.19 13.31 38.39
C GLN A 36 -39.33 11.84 38.85
N SER A 37 -38.15 11.30 39.19
CA SER A 37 -37.76 10.62 40.44
C SER A 37 -38.76 9.76 41.22
N ALA A 38 -38.35 8.52 41.53
CA ALA A 38 -38.49 7.94 42.87
C ALA A 38 -37.59 6.70 43.06
N ASP A 39 -36.81 6.74 44.15
CA ASP A 39 -36.17 5.60 44.83
C ASP A 39 -37.19 4.60 45.40
N ALA A 40 -36.82 3.32 45.43
CA ALA A 40 -37.06 2.33 46.51
C ALA A 40 -36.61 0.94 46.00
N ASN A 41 -35.47 0.38 46.42
CA ASN A 41 -35.22 -0.32 47.69
C ASN A 41 -36.07 -1.59 47.89
N VAL A 42 -35.45 -2.78 47.90
CA VAL A 42 -35.70 -3.99 48.74
C VAL A 42 -34.68 -5.08 48.33
N GLN A 43 -33.60 -5.24 49.10
CA GLN A 43 -33.23 -6.40 49.95
C GLN A 43 -33.27 -7.78 49.28
N VAL A 44 -32.13 -8.44 49.05
CA VAL A 44 -31.30 -9.20 50.01
C VAL A 44 -32.07 -10.34 50.69
N VAL A 45 -31.76 -11.58 50.27
CA VAL A 45 -31.61 -12.71 51.20
C VAL A 45 -30.35 -13.46 50.81
N ALA A 46 -29.36 -13.38 51.69
CA ALA A 46 -28.19 -14.23 51.71
C ALA A 46 -28.46 -15.43 52.63
N THR A 47 -27.89 -16.58 52.28
CA THR A 47 -27.45 -17.59 53.25
C THR A 47 -26.04 -18.05 52.87
N THR A 48 -25.05 -17.38 53.46
CA THR A 48 -23.95 -17.91 54.30
C THR A 48 -23.96 -19.44 54.54
N ASP A 49 -22.87 -20.21 54.67
CA ASP A 49 -21.41 -20.06 54.91
C ASP A 49 -20.78 -21.40 54.41
N ALA A 50 -19.47 -21.65 54.25
CA ALA A 50 -18.28 -21.34 55.05
C ALA A 50 -17.03 -21.61 54.16
N ASN A 51 -16.06 -20.69 54.10
CA ASN A 51 -14.78 -20.72 54.83
C ASN A 51 -13.82 -21.82 54.30
N THR A 52 -12.56 -21.58 53.93
CA THR A 52 -11.53 -20.85 54.70
C THR A 52 -10.23 -20.72 53.88
N GLN A 53 -9.60 -19.52 53.93
CA GLN A 53 -8.14 -19.23 54.00
C GLN A 53 -7.21 -19.57 52.80
N ASN A 54 -6.16 -18.80 52.48
CA ASN A 54 -5.46 -17.69 53.16
C ASN A 54 -4.54 -16.96 52.14
N ASN A 55 -4.46 -15.62 52.29
CA ASN A 55 -3.28 -14.72 52.30
C ASN A 55 -2.13 -14.94 51.28
N ASN A 56 -1.51 -13.93 50.66
CA ASN A 56 -1.33 -12.54 51.09
C ASN A 56 -0.78 -11.71 49.92
N SER A 57 -1.28 -10.49 49.78
CA SER A 57 -0.70 -9.43 48.95
C SER A 57 0.09 -8.46 49.85
N GLN A 58 1.20 -7.90 49.34
CA GLN A 58 1.74 -6.59 49.73
C GLN A 58 2.40 -6.01 48.45
N SER A 59 1.75 -5.11 47.68
CA SER A 59 1.39 -3.70 47.89
C SER A 59 2.53 -2.71 47.59
N LEU A 60 2.35 -1.83 46.60
CA LEU A 60 2.67 -0.41 46.74
C LEU A 60 1.97 0.46 45.67
N ASN A 61 1.15 1.39 46.16
CA ASN A 61 0.43 2.46 45.46
C ASN A 61 1.37 3.61 45.07
N VAL A 62 1.13 4.29 43.93
CA VAL A 62 1.16 5.77 43.85
C VAL A 62 0.16 6.29 42.79
N SER A 63 -0.89 6.95 43.31
CA SER A 63 -1.68 8.11 42.89
C SER A 63 -1.70 8.65 41.44
N THR A 64 -2.93 8.89 40.98
CA THR A 64 -3.33 9.74 39.85
C THR A 64 -3.22 11.24 40.17
N SER A 65 -2.76 12.04 39.19
CA SER A 65 -3.15 13.45 39.04
C SER A 65 -3.23 13.83 37.56
N GLN A 66 -4.38 14.40 37.19
CA GLN A 66 -4.75 14.89 35.85
C GLN A 66 -3.87 16.08 35.41
N GLY A 67 -3.60 16.20 34.10
CA GLY A 67 -2.95 17.38 33.51
C GLY A 67 -2.51 17.25 32.05
N GLN A 68 -3.48 17.22 31.13
CA GLN A 68 -3.50 17.68 29.73
C GLN A 68 -2.23 17.69 28.82
N ASN A 69 -2.37 16.94 27.70
CA ASN A 69 -2.03 17.26 26.30
C ASN A 69 -0.56 17.47 25.86
N LEU A 70 -0.03 16.50 25.09
CA LEU A 70 0.23 16.63 23.63
C LEU A 70 0.97 15.38 23.08
N GLY A 71 0.28 14.65 22.19
CA GLY A 71 0.79 13.88 21.04
C GLY A 71 1.97 12.91 21.18
N THR A 72 1.72 11.60 21.04
CA THR A 72 2.28 10.70 20.00
C THR A 72 1.99 9.21 20.30
N ASN A 73 1.97 8.41 19.22
CA ASN A 73 2.09 6.94 19.12
C ASN A 73 0.82 6.08 18.99
N GLN A 74 0.54 5.78 17.71
CA GLN A 74 0.41 4.43 17.13
C GLN A 74 0.14 3.25 18.08
N THR A 75 -0.94 2.53 17.80
CA THR A 75 -0.91 1.07 17.75
C THR A 75 -1.83 0.61 16.63
N ALA A 76 -1.24 0.02 15.60
CA ALA A 76 -1.94 -0.58 14.49
C ALA A 76 -2.76 -1.78 14.98
N ALA A 77 -4.05 -1.75 14.68
CA ALA A 77 -5.01 -2.77 15.04
C ALA A 77 -4.69 -4.08 14.30
N TYR A 78 -4.38 -5.14 15.07
CA TYR A 78 -4.51 -6.51 14.61
C TYR A 78 -6.01 -6.82 14.51
N THR A 79 -6.53 -6.91 13.29
CA THR A 79 -7.87 -7.41 13.00
C THR A 79 -7.92 -8.91 13.26
N GLN A 80 -8.17 -9.27 14.52
CA GLN A 80 -8.81 -10.54 14.84
C GLN A 80 -10.28 -10.39 14.41
N SER A 81 -10.58 -10.81 13.18
CA SER A 81 -11.96 -10.87 12.69
C SER A 81 -12.72 -11.89 13.53
N ALA A 82 -13.35 -11.38 14.57
CA ALA A 82 -14.46 -12.02 15.24
C ALA A 82 -15.47 -12.45 14.17
N VAL A 83 -15.86 -13.73 14.22
CA VAL A 83 -17.03 -14.25 13.53
C VAL A 83 -18.26 -13.65 14.24
N ALA A 84 -18.54 -12.38 13.97
CA ALA A 84 -19.82 -11.77 14.23
C ALA A 84 -20.74 -12.09 13.04
N ALA A 85 -21.40 -13.25 13.09
CA ALA A 85 -22.55 -13.54 12.26
C ALA A 85 -23.83 -13.37 13.10
N ASN A 86 -24.35 -12.14 13.05
CA ASN A 86 -25.75 -11.78 12.90
C ASN A 86 -26.81 -12.57 13.70
N SER A 87 -27.18 -12.04 14.88
CA SER A 87 -28.45 -12.36 15.55
C SER A 87 -29.55 -11.42 15.08
N SER A 88 -30.23 -11.74 13.98
CA SER A 88 -31.66 -11.41 13.77
C SER A 88 -32.20 -12.05 12.48
N THR A 89 -32.94 -13.16 12.62
CA THR A 89 -34.24 -13.41 11.96
C THR A 89 -34.74 -14.79 12.40
N ASN A 90 -36.00 -14.83 12.84
CA ASN A 90 -36.71 -16.08 13.07
C ASN A 90 -36.98 -16.78 11.73
N ASN A 91 -36.43 -17.98 11.53
CA ASN A 91 -37.11 -19.10 10.86
C ASN A 91 -36.33 -20.42 11.02
N ASP A 92 -37.07 -21.42 11.46
CA ASP A 92 -36.85 -22.87 11.55
C ASP A 92 -35.56 -23.49 10.96
N GLY A 93 -34.86 -24.31 11.78
CA GLY A 93 -34.03 -25.42 11.27
C GLY A 93 -32.55 -25.52 11.67
N ALA A 94 -32.01 -24.65 12.52
CA ALA A 94 -30.61 -24.76 12.94
C ALA A 94 -30.42 -25.88 14.00
N VAL A 95 -29.72 -26.95 13.61
CA VAL A 95 -29.26 -28.01 14.52
C VAL A 95 -28.35 -27.40 15.58
N SER A 96 -28.79 -27.41 16.84
CA SER A 96 -27.96 -27.05 17.99
C SER A 96 -26.79 -28.02 18.09
N LEU A 97 -25.59 -27.57 17.76
CA LEU A 97 -24.34 -28.29 18.07
C LEU A 97 -24.27 -28.43 19.59
N ASN A 98 -24.24 -29.68 20.08
CA ASN A 98 -24.10 -29.97 21.50
C ASN A 98 -22.83 -29.29 22.04
N ALA A 99 -22.96 -28.51 23.11
CA ALA A 99 -21.89 -27.75 23.76
C ALA A 99 -20.66 -28.62 24.11
N GLY A 100 -20.83 -29.93 24.28
CA GLY A 100 -19.74 -30.88 24.51
C GLY A 100 -18.81 -31.10 23.30
N ALA A 101 -19.33 -31.05 22.06
CA ALA A 101 -18.52 -31.21 20.84
C ALA A 101 -17.76 -29.92 20.50
N VAL A 102 -18.37 -28.76 20.77
CA VAL A 102 -17.72 -27.45 20.67
C VAL A 102 -16.67 -27.27 21.76
N GLN A 103 -16.91 -27.76 22.99
CA GLN A 103 -15.88 -27.82 24.03
C GLN A 103 -14.75 -28.79 23.72
N ALA A 104 -15.00 -29.95 23.11
CA ALA A 104 -13.93 -30.88 22.71
C ALA A 104 -13.06 -30.33 21.56
N ALA A 105 -13.63 -29.58 20.63
CA ALA A 105 -12.89 -28.88 19.58
C ALA A 105 -12.17 -27.61 20.09
N ALA A 106 -12.76 -26.90 21.07
CA ALA A 106 -12.15 -25.73 21.73
C ALA A 106 -11.10 -26.10 22.79
N ASN A 107 -11.10 -27.35 23.29
CA ASN A 107 -10.13 -27.88 24.25
C ASN A 107 -8.97 -28.62 23.60
N LYS A 108 -8.77 -28.51 22.27
CA LYS A 108 -7.46 -28.85 21.72
C LYS A 108 -6.48 -27.82 22.31
N PRO A 109 -5.49 -28.20 23.13
CA PRO A 109 -4.59 -27.23 23.71
C PRO A 109 -3.88 -26.54 22.54
N VAL A 110 -4.16 -25.25 22.36
CA VAL A 110 -3.36 -24.41 21.49
C VAL A 110 -2.02 -24.34 22.19
N VAL A 111 -0.99 -24.98 21.60
CA VAL A 111 0.38 -24.74 22.02
C VAL A 111 0.64 -23.27 21.69
N GLU A 112 0.59 -22.41 22.72
CA GLU A 112 0.82 -20.99 22.56
C GLU A 112 2.25 -20.78 22.06
N THR A 113 2.43 -19.94 21.04
CA THR A 113 3.74 -19.38 20.73
C THR A 113 4.24 -18.69 22.00
N ASN A 114 5.42 -19.06 22.50
CA ASN A 114 5.96 -18.57 23.76
C ASN A 114 5.82 -17.02 23.85
N PRO A 115 5.11 -16.47 24.86
CA PRO A 115 4.86 -15.03 24.95
C PRO A 115 6.16 -14.27 25.20
N GLY A 116 6.75 -13.74 24.13
CA GLY A 116 8.04 -13.02 24.18
C GLY A 116 8.70 -12.82 22.81
N TYR A 117 8.31 -13.61 21.80
CA TYR A 117 8.85 -13.50 20.45
C TYR A 117 7.80 -12.90 19.51
N THR A 118 7.99 -11.65 19.09
CA THR A 118 7.15 -11.05 18.04
C THR A 118 7.55 -11.64 16.69
N THR A 119 6.81 -12.66 16.24
CA THR A 119 7.03 -13.47 15.03
C THR A 119 6.68 -12.76 13.72
N GLY A 120 7.01 -11.47 13.58
CA GLY A 120 6.49 -10.65 12.48
C GLY A 120 7.18 -10.82 11.13
N GLN A 121 8.40 -11.36 11.06
CA GLN A 121 9.25 -11.14 9.88
C GLN A 121 9.67 -12.39 9.11
N TYR A 122 9.95 -13.49 9.79
CA TYR A 122 10.00 -14.81 9.16
C TYR A 122 8.70 -15.49 9.63
N ASN A 123 7.76 -15.75 8.73
CA ASN A 123 6.59 -16.56 9.07
C ASN A 123 7.08 -18.00 9.30
N VAL A 124 7.62 -18.28 10.48
CA VAL A 124 8.14 -19.60 10.84
C VAL A 124 7.05 -20.42 11.50
N THR A 125 5.90 -20.56 10.84
CA THR A 125 5.06 -21.74 11.05
C THR A 125 5.72 -22.89 10.31
N ALA A 126 6.78 -23.43 10.90
CA ALA A 126 7.34 -24.68 10.41
C ALA A 126 6.47 -25.82 10.93
N THR A 127 5.56 -26.29 10.09
CA THR A 127 4.85 -27.54 10.35
C THR A 127 5.83 -28.69 10.21
N PRO A 128 5.69 -29.75 11.02
CA PRO A 128 6.48 -30.95 10.84
C PRO A 128 6.15 -31.57 9.48
N VAL A 129 7.18 -31.91 8.72
CA VAL A 129 7.07 -32.81 7.58
C VAL A 129 7.32 -34.21 8.14
N ASN A 130 6.28 -35.03 8.23
CA ASN A 130 6.42 -36.43 8.60
C ASN A 130 7.25 -37.13 7.50
N ALA A 131 8.55 -37.31 7.73
CA ALA A 131 9.33 -38.25 6.95
C ALA A 131 8.90 -39.67 7.34
N ALA A 132 8.53 -40.49 6.36
CA ALA A 132 8.42 -41.93 6.56
C ALA A 132 9.79 -42.45 7.05
N ASN A 133 9.82 -43.02 8.25
CA ASN A 133 11.06 -43.46 8.89
C ASN A 133 11.82 -44.46 8.01
N GLY A 134 13.11 -44.20 7.78
CA GLY A 134 14.09 -45.23 7.49
C GLY A 134 14.48 -45.94 8.78
N GLY A 135 13.93 -47.13 9.04
CA GLY A 135 14.39 -47.98 10.14
C GLY A 135 13.37 -49.00 10.66
N ASN A 136 13.44 -50.23 10.11
CA ASN A 136 12.89 -51.52 10.57
C ASN A 136 11.39 -51.62 10.91
N GLY A 137 10.63 -52.13 9.93
CA GLY A 137 9.46 -53.00 10.18
C GLY A 137 8.16 -52.29 10.53
N THR A 138 7.78 -51.25 9.80
CA THR A 138 6.42 -50.69 9.91
C THR A 138 5.42 -51.68 9.30
N ALA A 139 4.44 -52.10 10.10
CA ALA A 139 3.27 -52.81 9.59
C ALA A 139 2.71 -52.01 8.42
N SER A 140 2.76 -52.58 7.22
CA SER A 140 2.21 -51.98 6.01
C SER A 140 0.93 -52.71 5.67
N LEU A 141 -0.03 -52.01 5.06
CA LEU A 141 -1.22 -52.65 4.53
C LEU A 141 -0.80 -53.79 3.60
N ASN A 142 -1.44 -54.95 3.75
CA ASN A 142 -1.29 -56.03 2.79
C ASN A 142 -2.21 -55.74 1.59
N THR A 143 -1.67 -55.03 0.60
CA THR A 143 -2.40 -54.69 -0.63
C THR A 143 -2.31 -55.76 -1.71
N ALA A 144 -1.66 -56.90 -1.44
CA ALA A 144 -1.54 -57.99 -2.39
C ALA A 144 -2.94 -58.54 -2.72
N GLY A 145 -3.30 -58.50 -4.01
CA GLY A 145 -4.61 -58.97 -4.49
C GLY A 145 -5.76 -57.96 -4.34
N LEU A 146 -5.52 -56.73 -3.87
CA LEU A 146 -6.53 -55.67 -3.88
C LEU A 146 -6.68 -55.05 -5.27
N THR A 147 -7.93 -54.85 -5.69
CA THR A 147 -8.27 -54.07 -6.91
C THR A 147 -7.99 -52.58 -6.71
N ALA A 148 -7.96 -51.81 -7.80
CA ALA A 148 -7.81 -50.35 -7.74
C ALA A 148 -8.95 -49.68 -6.94
N ALA A 149 -10.19 -50.16 -7.09
CA ALA A 149 -11.35 -49.65 -6.37
C ALA A 149 -11.24 -49.91 -4.85
N GLN A 150 -10.74 -51.07 -4.45
CA GLN A 150 -10.55 -51.39 -3.02
C GLN A 150 -9.44 -50.54 -2.38
N LYS A 151 -8.36 -50.26 -3.11
CA LYS A 151 -7.31 -49.32 -2.65
C LYS A 151 -7.86 -47.90 -2.51
N ALA A 152 -8.56 -47.40 -3.52
CA ALA A 152 -9.21 -46.09 -3.45
C ALA A 152 -10.25 -45.99 -2.32
N PHE A 153 -10.97 -47.08 -2.04
CA PHE A 153 -11.87 -47.15 -0.89
C PHE A 153 -11.12 -46.99 0.44
N LEU A 154 -10.04 -47.74 0.64
CA LEU A 154 -9.19 -47.60 1.83
C LEU A 154 -8.63 -46.18 1.95
N ASP A 155 -8.10 -45.61 0.87
CA ASP A 155 -7.60 -44.23 0.86
C ASP A 155 -8.70 -43.23 1.27
N SER A 156 -9.94 -43.45 0.82
CA SER A 156 -11.07 -42.55 1.12
C SER A 156 -11.54 -42.55 2.59
N ILE A 157 -11.21 -43.58 3.35
CA ILE A 157 -11.59 -43.72 4.77
C ILE A 157 -10.41 -43.52 5.72
N HIS A 158 -9.18 -43.52 5.21
CA HIS A 158 -7.94 -43.53 5.97
C HIS A 158 -7.86 -42.37 6.98
N ASP A 159 -7.90 -41.14 6.50
CA ASP A 159 -7.74 -39.95 7.36
C ASP A 159 -8.88 -39.86 8.40
N GLY A 160 -10.08 -40.29 8.00
CA GLY A 160 -11.22 -40.45 8.90
C GLY A 160 -10.91 -41.43 10.01
N ALA A 161 -10.45 -42.64 9.69
CA ALA A 161 -10.13 -43.68 10.66
C ALA A 161 -9.03 -43.23 11.64
N ILE A 162 -7.95 -42.62 11.13
CA ILE A 162 -6.87 -42.05 11.96
C ILE A 162 -7.40 -40.93 12.87
N SER A 163 -8.25 -40.05 12.36
CA SER A 163 -8.82 -38.96 13.17
C SER A 163 -9.75 -39.46 14.27
N THR A 164 -10.53 -40.52 14.03
CA THR A 164 -11.41 -41.10 15.05
C THR A 164 -10.65 -41.71 16.23
N TRP A 165 -9.44 -42.23 16.02
CA TRP A 165 -8.56 -42.59 17.14
C TRP A 165 -8.20 -41.37 17.98
N LYS A 166 -7.70 -40.31 17.33
CA LYS A 166 -7.23 -39.09 18.00
C LYS A 166 -8.36 -38.37 18.75
N GLN A 167 -9.58 -38.42 18.23
CA GLN A 167 -10.73 -37.71 18.78
C GLN A 167 -11.56 -38.54 19.77
N TYR A 168 -11.75 -39.83 19.47
CA TYR A 168 -12.73 -40.68 20.14
C TYR A 168 -12.14 -41.95 20.76
N GLY A 169 -10.87 -42.26 20.50
CA GLY A 169 -10.24 -43.50 20.95
C GLY A 169 -10.73 -44.75 20.20
N VAL A 170 -11.35 -44.61 19.03
CA VAL A 170 -11.81 -45.74 18.22
C VAL A 170 -10.64 -46.27 17.39
N LEU A 171 -10.38 -47.58 17.49
CA LEU A 171 -9.24 -48.21 16.83
C LEU A 171 -9.38 -48.17 15.29
N PRO A 172 -8.42 -47.60 14.53
CA PRO A 172 -8.54 -47.45 13.07
C PRO A 172 -8.75 -48.77 12.33
N SER A 173 -8.09 -49.84 12.75
CA SER A 173 -8.24 -51.18 12.15
C SER A 173 -9.65 -51.75 12.33
N LEU A 174 -10.30 -51.48 13.47
CA LEU A 174 -11.70 -51.81 13.69
C LEU A 174 -12.58 -51.03 12.72
N THR A 175 -12.42 -49.70 12.65
CA THR A 175 -13.19 -48.82 11.76
C THR A 175 -13.07 -49.27 10.30
N ALA A 176 -11.85 -49.56 9.83
CA ALA A 176 -11.60 -50.03 8.48
C ALA A 176 -12.22 -51.41 8.22
N ALA A 177 -12.09 -52.37 9.15
CA ALA A 177 -12.66 -53.69 9.00
C ALA A 177 -14.19 -53.68 8.96
N GLN A 178 -14.83 -52.89 9.83
CA GLN A 178 -16.28 -52.68 9.81
C GLN A 178 -16.69 -52.00 8.50
N ALA A 179 -16.03 -50.92 8.08
CA ALA A 179 -16.33 -50.27 6.82
C ALA A 179 -16.24 -51.24 5.63
N ILE A 180 -15.21 -52.10 5.57
CA ILE A 180 -15.07 -53.13 4.53
C ILE A 180 -16.27 -54.09 4.52
N ILE A 181 -16.64 -54.62 5.70
CA ILE A 181 -17.67 -55.65 5.83
C ILE A 181 -19.06 -55.06 5.57
N GLU A 182 -19.42 -53.98 6.28
CA GLU A 182 -20.77 -53.41 6.29
C GLU A 182 -21.13 -52.78 4.93
N SER A 183 -20.15 -52.24 4.21
CA SER A 183 -20.37 -51.62 2.90
C SER A 183 -20.06 -52.52 1.71
N GLY A 184 -19.45 -53.69 1.95
CA GLY A 184 -18.91 -54.55 0.88
C GLY A 184 -17.89 -53.80 0.02
N TRP A 185 -16.86 -53.22 0.65
CA TRP A 185 -15.86 -52.37 -0.03
C TRP A 185 -16.45 -51.12 -0.72
N GLY A 186 -17.43 -50.50 -0.08
CA GLY A 186 -18.12 -49.31 -0.58
C GLY A 186 -19.09 -49.58 -1.74
N GLN A 187 -19.34 -50.85 -2.08
CA GLN A 187 -20.15 -51.22 -3.26
C GLN A 187 -21.64 -51.36 -2.96
N SER A 188 -22.06 -51.42 -1.70
CA SER A 188 -23.49 -51.44 -1.37
C SER A 188 -24.18 -50.17 -1.89
N SER A 189 -25.45 -50.26 -2.27
CA SER A 189 -26.18 -49.08 -2.77
C SER A 189 -26.23 -47.95 -1.75
N LEU A 190 -26.31 -48.30 -0.45
CA LEU A 190 -26.30 -47.33 0.64
C LEU A 190 -24.94 -46.63 0.77
N ALA A 191 -23.83 -47.37 0.64
CA ALA A 191 -22.48 -46.82 0.72
C ALA A 191 -22.06 -46.04 -0.53
N SER A 192 -22.32 -46.59 -1.72
CA SER A 192 -21.88 -46.00 -2.99
C SER A 192 -22.65 -44.73 -3.39
N GLN A 193 -23.94 -44.62 -3.04
CA GLN A 193 -24.77 -43.49 -3.43
C GLN A 193 -24.94 -42.44 -2.31
N TYR A 194 -24.89 -42.87 -1.04
CA TYR A 194 -25.18 -42.01 0.11
C TYR A 194 -24.03 -41.95 1.12
N HIS A 195 -22.87 -42.54 0.77
CA HIS A 195 -21.66 -42.57 1.58
C HIS A 195 -21.83 -43.19 2.98
N ASN A 196 -22.92 -43.91 3.26
CA ASN A 196 -23.17 -44.51 4.56
C ASN A 196 -22.56 -45.92 4.63
N LEU A 197 -21.34 -45.98 5.18
CA LEU A 197 -20.52 -47.19 5.18
C LEU A 197 -20.92 -48.21 6.25
N PHE A 198 -21.58 -47.76 7.32
CA PHE A 198 -21.83 -48.55 8.54
C PHE A 198 -23.32 -48.85 8.75
N GLY A 199 -24.19 -48.48 7.80
CA GLY A 199 -25.63 -48.72 7.89
C GLY A 199 -26.33 -47.94 9.00
N ILE A 200 -25.81 -46.76 9.38
CA ILE A 200 -26.36 -45.98 10.52
C ILE A 200 -27.71 -45.39 10.11
N LYS A 201 -28.73 -45.66 10.93
CA LYS A 201 -30.10 -45.17 10.73
C LYS A 201 -30.29 -43.72 11.22
N GLY A 202 -31.29 -43.04 10.65
CA GLY A 202 -31.72 -41.70 11.03
C GLY A 202 -31.25 -40.60 10.07
N PHE A 203 -30.90 -39.46 10.64
CA PHE A 203 -30.52 -38.23 9.94
C PHE A 203 -29.14 -37.77 10.36
N TYR A 204 -28.35 -37.26 9.42
CA TYR A 204 -27.07 -36.61 9.67
C TYR A 204 -27.12 -35.20 9.08
N ASN A 205 -27.03 -34.16 9.92
CA ASN A 205 -27.16 -32.76 9.49
C ASN A 205 -28.38 -32.50 8.57
N GLY A 206 -29.52 -33.15 8.87
CA GLY A 206 -30.75 -33.06 8.08
C GLY A 206 -30.79 -33.96 6.83
N HIS A 207 -29.69 -34.62 6.45
CA HIS A 207 -29.64 -35.54 5.32
C HIS A 207 -30.03 -36.97 5.73
N SER A 208 -30.91 -37.60 4.94
CA SER A 208 -31.35 -38.98 5.12
C SER A 208 -31.88 -39.56 3.81
N VAL A 209 -31.83 -40.87 3.66
CA VAL A 209 -32.47 -41.64 2.58
C VAL A 209 -33.35 -42.74 3.17
N THR A 210 -34.58 -42.89 2.69
CA THR A 210 -35.43 -44.01 3.06
C THR A 210 -35.24 -45.18 2.10
N LEU A 211 -34.79 -46.32 2.60
CA LEU A 211 -34.55 -47.53 1.80
C LEU A 211 -35.17 -48.77 2.47
N PRO A 212 -35.54 -49.80 1.69
CA PRO A 212 -35.95 -51.08 2.25
C PRO A 212 -34.76 -51.75 2.95
N THR A 213 -34.96 -52.17 4.20
CA THR A 213 -34.01 -52.94 5.01
C THR A 213 -34.66 -54.22 5.53
N ARG A 214 -33.84 -55.23 5.73
CA ARG A 214 -34.26 -56.53 6.27
C ARG A 214 -34.09 -56.52 7.79
N GLU A 215 -35.20 -56.64 8.51
CA GLU A 215 -35.23 -56.73 9.96
C GLU A 215 -35.63 -58.13 10.42
N VAL A 216 -35.16 -58.52 11.61
CA VAL A 216 -35.55 -59.79 12.24
C VAL A 216 -36.22 -59.50 13.57
N TYR A 217 -37.53 -59.74 13.65
CA TYR A 217 -38.30 -59.62 14.88
C TYR A 217 -38.75 -61.02 15.32
N GLY A 218 -38.39 -61.44 16.54
CA GLY A 218 -38.81 -62.73 17.09
C GLY A 218 -38.45 -63.95 16.22
N GLY A 219 -37.33 -63.90 15.49
CA GLY A 219 -36.87 -64.97 14.58
C GLY A 219 -37.50 -64.95 13.19
N ARG A 220 -38.37 -63.98 12.85
CA ARG A 220 -38.95 -63.82 11.51
C ARG A 220 -38.34 -62.63 10.79
N SER A 221 -37.93 -62.86 9.54
CA SER A 221 -37.39 -61.83 8.65
C SER A 221 -38.52 -61.06 7.98
N VAL A 222 -38.51 -59.74 8.10
CA VAL A 222 -39.43 -58.82 7.39
C VAL A 222 -38.62 -57.74 6.66
N ILE A 223 -39.19 -57.21 5.58
CA ILE A 223 -38.61 -56.04 4.89
C ILE A 223 -39.45 -54.83 5.28
N ILE A 224 -38.80 -53.80 5.82
CA ILE A 224 -39.42 -52.52 6.16
C ILE A 224 -38.67 -51.39 5.46
N ASN A 225 -39.32 -50.26 5.21
CA ASN A 225 -38.61 -49.04 4.82
C ASN A 225 -38.12 -48.35 6.09
N ASP A 226 -36.84 -47.99 6.12
CA ASP A 226 -36.25 -47.28 7.25
C ASP A 226 -35.39 -46.12 6.74
N ALA A 227 -35.23 -45.10 7.59
CA ALA A 227 -34.43 -43.92 7.30
C ALA A 227 -32.96 -44.21 7.63
N PHE A 228 -32.07 -44.00 6.67
CA PHE A 228 -30.63 -44.11 6.82
C PHE A 228 -29.97 -42.74 6.68
N ARG A 229 -28.93 -42.49 7.48
CA ARG A 229 -28.13 -41.27 7.36
C ARG A 229 -27.50 -41.22 5.96
N ALA A 230 -27.35 -40.01 5.41
CA ALA A 230 -26.64 -39.77 4.17
C ALA A 230 -25.52 -38.74 4.41
N TYR A 231 -24.36 -38.94 3.78
CA TYR A 231 -23.15 -38.15 3.99
C TYR A 231 -22.63 -37.61 2.66
N ASP A 232 -21.84 -36.54 2.71
CA ASP A 232 -21.24 -35.94 1.51
C ASP A 232 -20.02 -36.75 1.02
N ASN A 233 -19.38 -37.50 1.92
CA ASN A 233 -18.24 -38.35 1.61
C ASN A 233 -18.02 -39.45 2.68
N ASN A 234 -17.18 -40.43 2.34
CA ASN A 234 -16.85 -41.56 3.20
C ASN A 234 -16.21 -41.14 4.55
N SER A 235 -15.42 -40.07 4.57
CA SER A 235 -14.76 -39.58 5.78
C SER A 235 -15.77 -39.08 6.83
N GLN A 236 -16.82 -38.38 6.40
CA GLN A 236 -17.92 -37.97 7.30
C GLN A 236 -18.65 -39.19 7.90
N SER A 237 -18.88 -40.26 7.12
CA SER A 237 -19.48 -41.49 7.63
C SER A 237 -18.60 -42.17 8.68
N VAL A 238 -17.28 -42.15 8.49
CA VAL A 238 -16.31 -42.65 9.46
C VAL A 238 -16.30 -41.83 10.74
N GLN A 239 -16.32 -40.50 10.64
CA GLN A 239 -16.39 -39.62 11.82
C GLN A 239 -17.68 -39.83 12.62
N ASP A 240 -18.82 -39.96 11.93
CA ASP A 240 -20.11 -40.20 12.56
C ASP A 240 -20.20 -41.60 13.20
N HIS A 241 -19.56 -42.62 12.59
CA HIS A 241 -19.37 -43.93 13.23
C HIS A 241 -18.55 -43.84 14.52
N GLY A 242 -17.46 -43.09 14.51
CA GLY A 242 -16.67 -42.83 15.71
C GLY A 242 -17.50 -42.17 16.81
N TYR A 243 -18.28 -41.14 16.45
CA TYR A 243 -19.21 -40.49 17.37
C TYR A 243 -20.31 -41.43 17.87
N PHE A 244 -20.86 -42.29 17.02
CA PHE A 244 -21.88 -43.28 17.40
C PHE A 244 -21.39 -44.22 18.51
N LEU A 245 -20.13 -44.67 18.44
CA LEU A 245 -19.53 -45.51 19.48
C LEU A 245 -19.33 -44.73 20.80
N VAL A 246 -18.95 -43.46 20.73
CA VAL A 246 -18.82 -42.58 21.91
C VAL A 246 -20.17 -42.21 22.52
N ALA A 247 -21.19 -41.97 21.70
CA ALA A 247 -22.51 -41.56 22.16
C ALA A 247 -23.27 -42.71 22.85
N ASN A 248 -22.91 -43.96 22.57
CA ASN A 248 -23.57 -45.14 23.14
C ASN A 248 -22.69 -45.79 24.23
N SER A 249 -23.10 -45.61 25.48
CA SER A 249 -22.32 -46.02 26.66
C SER A 249 -21.93 -47.50 26.69
N ARG A 250 -22.67 -48.38 25.99
CA ARG A 250 -22.34 -49.81 25.91
C ARG A 250 -20.98 -50.09 25.27
N TYR A 251 -20.47 -49.18 24.43
CA TYR A 251 -19.19 -49.35 23.74
C TYR A 251 -18.03 -48.63 24.41
N HIS A 252 -18.22 -47.94 25.54
CA HIS A 252 -17.14 -47.16 26.17
C HIS A 252 -15.95 -48.01 26.60
N ASN A 253 -16.19 -49.29 26.91
CA ASN A 253 -15.19 -50.28 27.31
C ASN A 253 -14.14 -50.60 26.22
N LEU A 254 -14.41 -50.34 24.94
CA LEU A 254 -13.48 -50.61 23.83
C LEU A 254 -12.67 -49.38 23.42
N LEU A 255 -13.07 -48.18 23.82
CA LEU A 255 -12.38 -46.93 23.49
C LEU A 255 -10.98 -46.93 24.13
N TRP A 256 -10.00 -46.40 23.39
CA TRP A 256 -8.59 -46.33 23.76
C TRP A 256 -7.87 -47.67 23.96
N LYS A 257 -8.52 -48.81 23.67
CA LYS A 257 -7.84 -50.10 23.63
C LYS A 257 -7.05 -50.24 22.35
N THR A 258 -5.79 -50.66 22.50
CA THR A 258 -4.84 -50.79 21.39
C THR A 258 -4.75 -52.21 20.81
N ASN A 259 -5.30 -53.20 21.52
CA ASN A 259 -5.35 -54.58 21.05
C ASN A 259 -6.63 -54.84 20.25
N TYR A 260 -6.51 -54.97 18.94
CA TYR A 260 -7.67 -55.18 18.07
C TYR A 260 -8.49 -56.44 18.44
N ARG A 261 -7.87 -57.51 18.98
CA ARG A 261 -8.60 -58.73 19.36
C ARG A 261 -9.54 -58.50 20.54
N ASP A 262 -9.13 -57.64 21.48
CA ASP A 262 -9.98 -57.25 22.59
C ASP A 262 -11.11 -56.35 22.08
N VAL A 263 -10.79 -55.41 21.20
CA VAL A 263 -11.76 -54.47 20.61
C VAL A 263 -12.83 -55.19 19.77
N THR A 264 -12.46 -56.14 18.91
CA THR A 264 -13.41 -56.91 18.09
C THR A 264 -14.26 -57.90 18.90
N TYR A 265 -13.74 -58.38 20.03
CA TYR A 265 -14.52 -59.16 20.99
C TYR A 265 -15.57 -58.29 21.68
N LEU A 266 -15.15 -57.15 22.24
CA LEU A 266 -16.02 -56.23 22.99
C LEU A 266 -17.13 -55.67 22.12
N ILE A 267 -16.82 -55.13 20.93
CA ILE A 267 -17.84 -54.54 20.06
C ILE A 267 -18.98 -55.52 19.70
N ARG A 268 -18.65 -56.81 19.54
CA ARG A 268 -19.65 -57.86 19.34
C ARG A 268 -20.41 -58.16 20.63
N ALA A 269 -19.70 -58.32 21.76
CA ALA A 269 -20.31 -58.62 23.05
C ALA A 269 -21.31 -57.53 23.49
N ASP A 270 -21.02 -56.28 23.14
CA ASP A 270 -21.85 -55.11 23.42
C ASP A 270 -23.01 -54.94 22.42
N GLY A 271 -23.14 -55.87 21.47
CA GLY A 271 -24.30 -56.00 20.58
C GLY A 271 -24.27 -55.08 19.37
N TYR A 272 -23.10 -54.86 18.77
CA TYR A 272 -22.99 -54.20 17.46
C TYR A 272 -23.58 -55.07 16.34
N ALA A 273 -23.37 -56.38 16.40
CA ALA A 273 -23.95 -57.36 15.48
C ALA A 273 -24.48 -58.58 16.22
N THR A 274 -25.57 -59.16 15.72
CA THR A 274 -26.17 -60.40 16.27
C THR A 274 -25.48 -61.68 15.77
N ASP A 275 -24.60 -61.57 14.77
CA ASP A 275 -23.85 -62.70 14.21
C ASP A 275 -22.82 -63.23 15.24
N PRO A 276 -22.89 -64.51 15.64
CA PRO A 276 -21.93 -65.10 16.57
C PRO A 276 -20.49 -65.14 16.03
N SER A 277 -20.29 -65.07 14.71
CA SER A 277 -18.99 -65.11 14.05
C SER A 277 -18.35 -63.73 13.84
N TYR A 278 -19.03 -62.64 14.20
CA TYR A 278 -18.62 -61.27 13.87
C TYR A 278 -17.19 -60.92 14.33
N THR A 279 -16.82 -61.31 15.55
CA THR A 279 -15.45 -61.12 16.08
C THR A 279 -14.40 -61.82 15.20
N THR A 280 -14.64 -63.08 14.81
CA THR A 280 -13.72 -63.85 13.96
C THR A 280 -13.63 -63.26 12.55
N THR A 281 -14.74 -62.75 12.03
CA THR A 281 -14.80 -62.06 10.73
C THR A 281 -13.97 -60.77 10.74
N LEU A 282 -14.14 -59.92 11.76
CA LEU A 282 -13.35 -58.69 11.93
C LEU A 282 -11.85 -59.00 12.06
N ASN A 283 -11.47 -59.95 12.91
CA ASN A 283 -10.07 -60.35 13.07
C ASN A 283 -9.48 -60.84 11.74
N SER A 284 -10.22 -61.66 10.99
CA SER A 284 -9.76 -62.18 9.70
C SER A 284 -9.54 -61.06 8.67
N VAL A 285 -10.39 -60.02 8.66
CA VAL A 285 -10.23 -58.85 7.77
C VAL A 285 -9.03 -58.01 8.18
N ILE A 286 -8.88 -57.73 9.49
CA ILE A 286 -7.75 -56.97 10.03
C ILE A 286 -6.42 -57.65 9.71
N GLU A 287 -6.32 -58.96 9.95
CA GLU A 287 -5.12 -59.75 9.70
C GLU A 287 -4.83 -59.88 8.19
N ARG A 288 -5.86 -60.16 7.37
CA ARG A 288 -5.69 -60.36 5.92
C ARG A 288 -5.13 -59.12 5.22
N TYR A 289 -5.61 -57.93 5.58
CA TYR A 289 -5.22 -56.68 4.93
C TYR A 289 -4.20 -55.88 5.74
N GLY A 290 -3.69 -56.43 6.84
CA GLY A 290 -2.68 -55.76 7.67
C GLY A 290 -3.18 -54.41 8.23
N LEU A 291 -4.46 -54.31 8.60
CA LEU A 291 -5.08 -53.03 9.00
C LEU A 291 -4.52 -52.47 10.31
N THR A 292 -3.80 -53.28 11.10
CA THR A 292 -3.03 -52.82 12.27
C THR A 292 -1.93 -51.82 11.89
N ALA A 293 -1.59 -51.70 10.61
CA ALA A 293 -0.77 -50.61 10.08
C ALA A 293 -1.33 -49.22 10.43
N TRP A 294 -2.65 -49.05 10.31
CA TRP A 294 -3.32 -47.79 10.63
C TRP A 294 -3.42 -47.54 12.13
N ASP A 295 -3.52 -48.60 12.93
CA ASP A 295 -3.40 -48.47 14.39
C ASP A 295 -2.03 -47.92 14.75
N GLN A 296 -0.97 -48.52 14.20
CA GLN A 296 0.40 -48.09 14.44
C GLN A 296 0.64 -46.64 13.99
N GLU A 297 0.08 -46.24 12.85
CA GLU A 297 0.13 -44.86 12.38
C GLU A 297 -0.62 -43.90 13.31
N ALA A 298 -1.80 -44.28 13.79
CA ALA A 298 -2.57 -43.45 14.71
C ALA A 298 -1.91 -43.33 16.09
N PHE A 299 -1.14 -44.34 16.50
CA PHE A 299 -0.37 -44.32 17.73
C PHE A 299 0.91 -43.50 17.60
N ASP A 300 1.55 -43.45 16.42
CA ASP A 300 2.81 -42.73 16.22
C ASP A 300 2.61 -41.22 16.43
N THR A 301 3.26 -40.69 17.47
CA THR A 301 3.34 -39.24 17.68
C THR A 301 4.74 -38.82 17.28
N ASN A 302 4.85 -37.94 16.30
CA ASN A 302 6.11 -37.36 15.85
C ASN A 302 5.82 -35.96 15.30
N THR A 303 5.71 -34.98 16.20
CA THR A 303 5.21 -33.64 15.86
C THR A 303 6.00 -32.58 16.62
N GLY A 304 6.03 -31.36 16.09
CA GLY A 304 6.85 -30.30 16.66
C GLY A 304 6.55 -28.97 16.02
N TYR A 305 7.18 -27.93 16.56
CA TYR A 305 7.09 -26.57 16.03
C TYR A 305 8.37 -25.78 16.31
N ILE A 306 8.66 -24.77 15.48
CA ILE A 306 9.76 -23.80 15.70
C ILE A 306 9.16 -22.50 16.23
N ASP A 307 9.54 -22.13 17.45
CA ASP A 307 9.11 -20.91 18.12
C ASP A 307 9.93 -19.68 17.67
N ASP A 308 11.23 -19.86 17.41
CA ASP A 308 12.14 -18.80 16.96
C ASP A 308 13.20 -19.34 16.00
N LEU A 309 13.37 -18.65 14.87
CA LEU A 309 14.50 -18.82 13.97
C LEU A 309 14.86 -17.46 13.36
N SER A 310 15.69 -16.71 14.06
CA SER A 310 15.99 -15.31 13.71
C SER A 310 17.43 -14.90 14.02
N VAL A 311 17.91 -13.86 13.33
CA VAL A 311 19.26 -13.33 13.50
C VAL A 311 19.20 -12.02 14.29
N ARG A 312 19.79 -12.00 15.49
CA ARG A 312 19.91 -10.79 16.33
C ARG A 312 21.18 -10.84 17.17
N ASP A 313 21.79 -9.68 17.40
CA ASP A 313 23.04 -9.51 18.17
C ASP A 313 24.21 -10.40 17.67
N GLY A 314 24.30 -10.59 16.35
CA GLY A 314 25.32 -11.45 15.73
C GLY A 314 25.14 -12.94 16.00
N LYS A 315 23.97 -13.37 16.47
CA LYS A 315 23.63 -14.78 16.74
C LYS A 315 22.39 -15.20 15.95
N LEU A 316 22.37 -16.46 15.53
CA LEU A 316 21.17 -17.15 15.08
C LEU A 316 20.52 -17.79 16.32
N HIS A 317 19.29 -17.40 16.62
CA HIS A 317 18.49 -17.94 17.72
C HIS A 317 17.58 -19.02 17.17
N ILE A 318 17.54 -20.17 17.85
CA ILE A 318 16.76 -21.34 17.46
C ILE A 318 16.02 -21.85 18.69
N ALA A 319 14.69 -21.76 18.65
CA ALA A 319 13.82 -22.30 19.69
C ALA A 319 12.65 -23.08 19.09
N GLY A 320 12.18 -24.10 19.80
CA GLY A 320 11.07 -24.94 19.35
C GLY A 320 10.83 -26.12 20.27
N TRP A 321 10.04 -27.09 19.80
CA TRP A 321 9.75 -28.32 20.53
C TRP A 321 9.47 -29.49 19.58
N HIS A 322 9.80 -30.71 20.04
CA HIS A 322 9.55 -31.97 19.33
C HIS A 322 8.96 -33.00 20.30
N ALA A 323 7.69 -33.37 20.11
CA ALA A 323 7.01 -34.41 20.85
C ALA A 323 6.98 -35.73 20.06
N THR A 324 7.53 -36.78 20.65
CA THR A 324 7.41 -38.14 20.12
C THR A 324 7.20 -39.21 21.20
N ASN A 325 6.52 -40.30 20.83
CA ASN A 325 6.44 -41.51 21.65
C ASN A 325 7.58 -42.51 21.38
N SER A 326 8.41 -42.29 20.36
CA SER A 326 9.58 -43.12 20.02
C SER A 326 10.86 -42.69 20.76
N TYR A 327 10.70 -42.05 21.92
CA TYR A 327 11.82 -41.62 22.77
C TYR A 327 12.11 -42.65 23.86
N ASP A 328 13.40 -42.86 24.13
CA ASP A 328 13.93 -43.63 25.26
C ASP A 328 14.90 -42.74 26.05
N ASN A 329 14.97 -42.92 27.38
CA ASN A 329 15.78 -42.06 28.25
C ASN A 329 17.31 -42.17 28.03
N LYS A 330 17.77 -43.16 27.26
CA LYS A 330 19.17 -43.28 26.82
C LYS A 330 19.45 -42.57 25.50
N MET A 331 18.43 -41.99 24.85
CA MET A 331 18.60 -41.24 23.62
C MET A 331 19.07 -39.81 23.89
N HIS A 332 19.90 -39.33 22.98
CA HIS A 332 20.35 -37.95 22.89
C HIS A 332 19.40 -37.15 21.99
N HIS A 333 19.25 -35.86 22.28
CA HIS A 333 18.44 -34.92 21.50
C HIS A 333 19.35 -33.97 20.73
N PHE A 334 19.34 -34.05 19.41
CA PHE A 334 20.14 -33.21 18.54
C PHE A 334 19.27 -32.25 17.75
N ILE A 335 19.76 -31.02 17.59
CA ILE A 335 19.26 -30.07 16.60
C ILE A 335 20.31 -29.96 15.49
N ILE A 336 19.87 -30.20 14.26
CA ILE A 336 20.70 -30.17 13.06
C ILE A 336 20.14 -29.09 12.14
N LEU A 337 21.00 -28.21 11.65
CA LEU A 337 20.67 -27.21 10.65
C LEU A 337 21.17 -27.68 9.30
N LEU A 338 20.26 -27.84 8.35
CA LEU A 338 20.57 -28.17 6.97
C LEU A 338 20.37 -26.94 6.07
N ASP A 339 21.12 -26.89 4.98
CA ASP A 339 20.75 -26.06 3.84
C ASP A 339 19.46 -26.63 3.25
N GLY A 340 18.38 -25.86 3.30
CA GLY A 340 17.05 -26.28 2.86
C GLY A 340 16.99 -26.68 1.39
N ASN A 341 17.92 -26.18 0.56
CA ASN A 341 17.98 -26.48 -0.87
C ASN A 341 18.86 -27.71 -1.14
N THR A 342 20.07 -27.75 -0.59
CA THR A 342 21.05 -28.82 -0.90
C THR A 342 20.99 -30.00 0.06
N LYS A 343 20.29 -29.85 1.20
CA LYS A 343 20.27 -30.77 2.34
C LYS A 343 21.64 -31.02 2.98
N GLN A 344 22.64 -30.19 2.65
CA GLN A 344 23.94 -30.23 3.30
C GLN A 344 23.81 -29.83 4.77
N GLU A 345 24.44 -30.59 5.67
CA GLU A 345 24.55 -30.22 7.08
C GLU A 345 25.44 -28.99 7.25
N LEU A 346 24.89 -27.97 7.91
CA LEU A 346 25.56 -26.70 8.23
C LEU A 346 26.02 -26.66 9.69
N TYR A 347 25.24 -27.27 10.58
CA TYR A 347 25.48 -27.26 12.00
C TYR A 347 24.75 -28.39 12.70
N ARG A 348 25.30 -28.85 13.83
CA ARG A 348 24.71 -29.85 14.71
C ARG A 348 25.12 -29.56 16.13
N THR A 349 24.17 -29.67 17.05
CA THR A 349 24.45 -29.62 18.49
C THR A 349 23.50 -30.56 19.24
N GLU A 350 24.01 -31.14 20.32
CA GLU A 350 23.15 -31.77 21.31
C GLU A 350 22.48 -30.66 22.13
N VAL A 351 21.19 -30.81 22.43
CA VAL A 351 20.42 -29.87 23.23
C VAL A 351 19.90 -30.57 24.48
N ALA A 352 19.90 -29.85 25.60
CA ALA A 352 19.18 -30.28 26.78
C ALA A 352 17.68 -30.04 26.54
N GLY A 353 16.84 -30.99 26.94
CA GLY A 353 15.40 -30.83 26.88
C GLY A 353 14.92 -29.69 27.78
N ASN A 354 14.20 -28.74 27.22
CA ASN A 354 13.53 -27.67 27.94
C ASN A 354 12.07 -28.06 28.20
N TYR A 355 11.65 -27.98 29.47
CA TYR A 355 10.29 -28.37 29.83
C TYR A 355 9.24 -27.38 29.29
N ARG A 356 8.21 -27.91 28.63
CA ARG A 356 7.09 -27.21 27.98
C ARG A 356 5.76 -27.82 28.42
N GLN A 357 5.15 -27.18 29.41
CA GLN A 357 3.89 -27.63 30.01
C GLN A 357 2.72 -27.64 29.01
N ASP A 358 2.69 -26.64 28.14
CA ASP A 358 1.74 -26.49 27.05
C ASP A 358 1.81 -27.67 26.06
N VAL A 359 3.01 -28.11 25.71
CA VAL A 359 3.23 -29.28 24.84
C VAL A 359 2.86 -30.59 25.55
N GLN A 360 3.21 -30.74 26.84
CA GLN A 360 2.79 -31.88 27.66
C GLN A 360 1.26 -32.00 27.74
N ASN A 361 0.55 -30.88 27.86
CA ASN A 361 -0.91 -30.86 27.90
C ASN A 361 -1.52 -31.22 26.53
N ALA A 362 -0.89 -30.78 25.42
CA ALA A 362 -1.34 -31.06 24.06
C ALA A 362 -1.11 -32.51 23.63
N TYR A 363 -0.01 -33.12 24.07
CA TYR A 363 0.42 -34.45 23.66
C TYR A 363 0.78 -35.35 24.86
N PRO A 364 -0.15 -35.57 25.81
CA PRO A 364 0.16 -36.20 27.10
C PRO A 364 0.67 -37.64 26.98
N ASN A 365 0.36 -38.30 25.87
CA ASN A 365 0.74 -39.69 25.60
C ASN A 365 2.07 -39.83 24.82
N ALA A 366 2.67 -38.73 24.38
CA ALA A 366 4.00 -38.77 23.78
C ALA A 366 5.06 -38.73 24.88
N THR A 367 5.94 -39.74 24.89
CA THR A 367 6.94 -40.01 25.93
C THR A 367 7.78 -38.79 26.30
N ILE A 368 8.13 -37.94 25.33
CA ILE A 368 8.95 -36.74 25.55
C ILE A 368 8.20 -35.41 25.37
N SER A 369 6.87 -35.41 25.26
CA SER A 369 6.07 -34.19 24.97
C SER A 369 6.42 -32.99 25.85
N GLY A 370 6.55 -33.17 27.16
CA GLY A 370 6.94 -32.10 28.06
C GLY A 370 8.40 -31.69 27.96
N TRP A 371 9.33 -32.60 27.66
CA TRP A 371 10.77 -32.31 27.72
C TRP A 371 11.43 -32.15 26.35
N GLY A 372 10.65 -32.17 25.27
CA GLY A 372 11.15 -32.05 23.90
C GLY A 372 11.43 -30.63 23.43
N GLY A 373 11.32 -29.63 24.30
CA GLY A 373 11.65 -28.25 23.99
C GLY A 373 13.15 -28.03 23.81
N PHE A 374 13.53 -27.05 22.99
CA PHE A 374 14.90 -26.58 22.83
C PHE A 374 14.91 -25.07 22.64
N ASP A 375 15.93 -24.41 23.18
CA ASP A 375 16.17 -22.96 23.04
C ASP A 375 17.66 -22.71 23.19
N PHE A 376 18.30 -22.24 22.12
CA PHE A 376 19.72 -21.92 22.10
C PHE A 376 20.04 -20.89 21.01
N SER A 377 21.25 -20.32 21.09
CA SER A 377 21.76 -19.42 20.06
C SER A 377 23.17 -19.81 19.65
N ILE A 378 23.49 -19.65 18.37
CA ILE A 378 24.81 -19.90 17.81
C ILE A 378 25.33 -18.65 17.11
N PRO A 379 26.65 -18.45 16.98
CA PRO A 379 27.19 -17.35 16.19
C PRO A 379 26.64 -17.36 14.76
N TYR A 380 26.14 -16.20 14.29
CA TYR A 380 25.69 -16.06 12.92
C TYR A 380 26.90 -15.86 11.99
N THR A 381 27.13 -16.83 11.10
CA THR A 381 28.29 -16.88 10.21
C THR A 381 27.85 -16.94 8.75
N SER A 382 28.82 -16.83 7.84
CA SER A 382 28.59 -17.03 6.40
C SER A 382 28.07 -18.42 6.04
N ALA A 383 28.14 -19.39 6.95
CA ALA A 383 27.52 -20.69 6.77
C ALA A 383 25.99 -20.62 6.75
N PHE A 384 25.37 -19.59 7.35
CA PHE A 384 23.92 -19.41 7.42
C PHE A 384 23.41 -18.23 6.61
N ALA A 385 24.23 -17.18 6.45
CA ALA A 385 23.77 -15.93 5.86
C ALA A 385 23.31 -16.06 4.42
N GLY A 386 22.08 -15.62 4.13
CA GLY A 386 21.47 -15.70 2.80
C GLY A 386 20.93 -17.08 2.43
N LYS A 387 20.99 -18.08 3.32
CA LYS A 387 20.56 -19.45 3.03
C LYS A 387 19.12 -19.72 3.45
N ASN A 388 18.55 -20.76 2.85
CA ASN A 388 17.36 -21.43 3.37
C ASN A 388 17.83 -22.40 4.46
N ILE A 389 17.36 -22.26 5.69
CA ILE A 389 17.73 -23.10 6.82
C ILE A 389 16.58 -24.05 7.12
N GLN A 390 16.83 -25.36 7.04
CA GLN A 390 15.92 -26.40 7.51
C GLN A 390 16.42 -26.93 8.84
N VAL A 391 15.60 -26.78 9.88
CA VAL A 391 15.88 -27.38 11.19
C VAL A 391 15.46 -28.85 11.14
N VAL A 392 16.23 -29.72 11.79
CA VAL A 392 15.89 -31.10 12.08
C VAL A 392 16.07 -31.35 13.55
N SER A 393 15.05 -31.90 14.20
CA SER A 393 15.16 -32.41 15.55
C SER A 393 15.28 -33.93 15.52
N ARG A 394 16.31 -34.47 16.16
CA ARG A 394 16.63 -35.90 16.15
C ARG A 394 16.75 -36.45 17.56
N TYR A 395 16.06 -37.55 17.83
CA TYR A 395 16.35 -38.44 18.96
C TYR A 395 17.11 -39.67 18.46
N THR A 396 18.22 -40.04 19.10
CA THR A 396 19.05 -41.18 18.69
C THR A 396 19.87 -41.75 19.85
N TYR A 397 20.19 -43.04 19.83
CA TYR A 397 21.13 -43.65 20.77
C TYR A 397 22.60 -43.34 20.46
N ASN A 398 22.89 -42.68 19.35
CA ASN A 398 24.25 -42.32 18.98
C ASN A 398 24.69 -41.02 19.67
N THR A 399 25.81 -41.07 20.38
CA THR A 399 26.37 -39.92 21.12
C THR A 399 26.83 -38.76 20.23
N ASN A 400 26.99 -38.98 18.92
CA ASN A 400 27.37 -37.95 17.94
C ASN A 400 26.16 -37.47 17.11
N GLY A 401 24.95 -37.97 17.39
CA GLY A 401 23.75 -37.59 16.67
C GLY A 401 23.54 -38.31 15.32
N GLU A 402 24.35 -39.33 15.01
CA GLU A 402 24.09 -40.17 13.84
C GLU A 402 22.80 -40.99 14.01
N ILE A 403 22.23 -41.47 12.91
CA ILE A 403 20.99 -42.25 12.95
C ILE A 403 21.28 -43.60 13.64
N ASN A 404 20.67 -43.83 14.81
CA ASN A 404 20.71 -45.10 15.53
C ASN A 404 19.48 -45.19 16.45
N GLY A 405 18.36 -45.66 15.89
CA GLY A 405 17.06 -45.65 16.58
C GLY A 405 16.48 -44.23 16.74
N GLY A 406 15.37 -44.14 17.48
CA GLY A 406 14.66 -42.88 17.74
C GLY A 406 13.86 -42.36 16.54
N LYS A 407 13.71 -41.03 16.46
CA LYS A 407 12.88 -40.32 15.46
C LYS A 407 13.51 -39.00 15.05
N ASP A 408 13.37 -38.71 13.76
CA ASP A 408 13.66 -37.41 13.18
C ASP A 408 12.36 -36.65 12.91
N LEU A 409 12.43 -35.34 13.11
CA LEU A 409 11.42 -34.40 12.72
C LEU A 409 12.03 -33.28 11.89
N TYR A 410 11.57 -33.17 10.65
CA TYR A 410 12.00 -32.15 9.71
C TYR A 410 11.01 -30.98 9.74
N TYR A 411 11.54 -29.79 9.97
CA TYR A 411 10.76 -28.55 9.92
C TYR A 411 10.80 -27.97 8.50
N ASN A 412 9.82 -27.12 8.17
CA ASN A 412 9.88 -26.34 6.92
C ASN A 412 11.14 -25.46 6.89
N ALA A 413 11.73 -25.29 5.72
CA ALA A 413 12.90 -24.43 5.55
C ALA A 413 12.50 -22.95 5.64
N VAL A 414 13.35 -22.13 6.26
CA VAL A 414 13.18 -20.67 6.41
C VAL A 414 14.31 -19.94 5.70
N SER A 415 13.97 -18.97 4.86
CA SER A 415 14.96 -18.15 4.16
C SER A 415 15.50 -17.03 5.05
N LEU A 416 16.79 -17.07 5.38
CA LEU A 416 17.53 -16.00 6.07
C LEU A 416 18.18 -15.05 5.06
N ASN A 417 17.37 -14.43 4.21
CA ASN A 417 17.79 -13.59 3.09
C ASN A 417 17.07 -12.24 3.04
N ALA A 418 16.64 -11.71 4.19
CA ALA A 418 15.95 -10.44 4.24
C ALA A 418 16.84 -9.33 3.66
N ASN A 419 16.23 -8.50 2.81
CA ASN A 419 16.85 -7.34 2.20
C ASN A 419 15.78 -6.26 2.02
N THR A 420 15.76 -5.27 2.91
CA THR A 420 14.75 -4.21 2.93
C THR A 420 15.40 -2.86 3.21
N GLY A 421 14.77 -1.80 2.75
CA GLY A 421 15.25 -0.45 2.93
C GLY A 421 14.16 0.57 2.65
N ASN A 422 14.32 1.75 3.23
CA ASN A 422 13.50 2.91 2.90
C ASN A 422 14.37 4.14 2.66
N LEU A 423 14.05 4.89 1.61
CA LEU A 423 14.63 6.20 1.36
C LEU A 423 13.72 7.24 2.01
N GLU A 424 14.19 7.84 3.10
CA GLU A 424 13.39 8.73 3.93
C GLU A 424 13.46 10.17 3.43
N ASN A 425 14.60 10.55 2.86
CA ASN A 425 14.81 11.87 2.32
C ASN A 425 15.71 11.79 1.09
N MET A 426 15.31 12.49 0.04
CA MET A 426 16.13 12.85 -1.10
C MET A 426 15.67 14.23 -1.58
N SER A 427 16.09 15.25 -0.86
CA SER A 427 15.61 16.63 -1.03
C SER A 427 16.72 17.59 -1.39
N LEU A 428 16.40 18.53 -2.27
CA LEU A 428 17.29 19.62 -2.61
C LEU A 428 17.16 20.73 -1.57
N ASP A 429 18.29 21.23 -1.08
CA ASP A 429 18.35 22.45 -0.29
C ASP A 429 18.57 23.64 -1.24
N ALA A 430 17.51 24.40 -1.48
CA ALA A 430 17.53 25.58 -2.35
C ALA A 430 18.54 26.67 -1.92
N LYS A 431 18.99 26.72 -0.66
CA LYS A 431 19.98 27.70 -0.20
C LYS A 431 21.40 27.26 -0.51
N THR A 432 21.71 25.99 -0.29
CA THR A 432 23.08 25.48 -0.43
C THR A 432 23.36 24.83 -1.78
N GLY A 433 22.30 24.54 -2.55
CA GLY A 433 22.36 23.78 -3.80
C GLY A 433 22.83 22.35 -3.57
N ASN A 434 22.63 21.81 -2.37
CA ASN A 434 23.00 20.44 -2.03
C ASN A 434 21.76 19.54 -2.07
N ILE A 435 21.94 18.29 -2.48
CA ILE A 435 20.96 17.23 -2.29
C ILE A 435 21.29 16.48 -0.99
N ASN A 436 20.30 16.38 -0.12
CA ASN A 436 20.37 15.64 1.14
C ASN A 436 19.68 14.30 0.95
N ILE A 437 20.41 13.21 1.15
CA ILE A 437 19.96 11.84 0.95
C ILE A 437 20.08 11.11 2.29
N ALA A 438 18.99 10.54 2.79
CA ALA A 438 18.98 9.78 4.02
C ALA A 438 17.97 8.64 3.96
N GLY A 439 18.25 7.57 4.69
CA GLY A 439 17.40 6.40 4.76
C GLY A 439 18.02 5.30 5.57
N TRP A 440 17.53 4.09 5.37
CA TRP A 440 18.09 2.88 5.97
C TRP A 440 18.02 1.70 5.01
N HIS A 441 18.95 0.76 5.20
CA HIS A 441 19.04 -0.50 4.45
C HIS A 441 19.45 -1.61 5.42
N ALA A 442 18.53 -2.53 5.70
CA ALA A 442 18.74 -3.70 6.53
C ALA A 442 18.75 -4.96 5.66
N ALA A 443 19.85 -5.70 5.69
CA ALA A 443 20.00 -6.95 4.97
C ALA A 443 20.82 -7.98 5.74
N ASP A 444 20.37 -9.24 5.75
CA ASP A 444 21.10 -10.35 6.39
C ASP A 444 22.45 -10.61 5.74
N ALA A 445 22.50 -10.44 4.41
CA ALA A 445 23.69 -10.60 3.62
C ALA A 445 24.75 -9.51 3.88
N SER A 446 24.46 -8.48 4.70
CA SER A 446 25.46 -7.48 5.11
C SER A 446 26.52 -8.01 6.10
N LEU A 447 26.37 -9.24 6.59
CA LEU A 447 27.39 -9.90 7.42
C LEU A 447 28.77 -9.89 6.73
N ASN A 448 29.79 -9.47 7.49
CA ASN A 448 31.18 -9.31 7.05
C ASN A 448 31.41 -8.27 5.93
N LYS A 449 30.41 -7.45 5.59
CA LYS A 449 30.52 -6.38 4.60
C LYS A 449 30.72 -5.04 5.31
N LYS A 450 31.99 -4.68 5.51
CA LYS A 450 32.40 -3.53 6.33
C LYS A 450 32.15 -2.17 5.69
N TYR A 451 32.01 -2.12 4.37
CA TYR A 451 31.91 -0.86 3.63
C TYR A 451 30.46 -0.63 3.20
N HIS A 452 29.87 0.48 3.65
CA HIS A 452 28.53 0.90 3.26
C HIS A 452 28.63 2.04 2.26
N TYR A 453 28.15 1.84 1.04
CA TYR A 453 28.14 2.84 -0.01
C TYR A 453 26.74 3.29 -0.34
N ILE A 454 26.61 4.57 -0.63
CA ILE A 454 25.48 5.12 -1.37
C ILE A 454 25.98 5.42 -2.77
N ILE A 455 25.38 4.76 -3.75
CA ILE A 455 25.68 4.92 -5.17
C ILE A 455 24.56 5.74 -5.78
N ILE A 456 24.94 6.76 -6.54
CA ILE A 456 24.04 7.60 -7.31
C ILE A 456 24.10 7.12 -8.74
N TYR A 457 22.97 6.64 -9.23
CA TYR A 457 22.85 6.03 -10.55
C TYR A 457 21.86 6.83 -11.39
N ASP A 458 22.28 7.18 -12.61
CA ASP A 458 21.39 7.75 -13.61
C ASP A 458 20.67 6.60 -14.33
N GLY A 459 19.42 6.37 -13.96
CA GLY A 459 18.56 5.35 -14.55
C GLY A 459 18.14 5.67 -15.98
N SER A 460 18.11 6.95 -16.37
CA SER A 460 17.84 7.36 -17.76
C SER A 460 18.97 6.92 -18.68
N LYS A 461 20.23 7.11 -18.24
CA LYS A 461 21.43 6.82 -19.03
C LYS A 461 22.07 5.46 -18.74
N GLN A 462 21.59 4.77 -17.71
CA GLN A 462 22.16 3.51 -17.20
C GLN A 462 23.63 3.65 -16.77
N THR A 463 23.97 4.75 -16.10
CA THR A 463 25.36 5.07 -15.70
C THR A 463 25.48 5.43 -14.23
N GLU A 464 26.50 4.90 -13.56
CA GLU A 464 26.89 5.34 -12.20
C GLU A 464 27.47 6.76 -12.27
N LEU A 465 26.86 7.70 -11.53
CA LEU A 465 27.32 9.08 -11.41
C LEU A 465 28.36 9.25 -10.31
N GLY A 466 28.29 8.40 -9.28
CA GLY A 466 29.25 8.40 -8.20
C GLY A 466 28.89 7.43 -7.08
N ARG A 467 29.88 7.13 -6.26
CA ARG A 467 29.80 6.22 -5.14
C ARG A 467 30.46 6.82 -3.93
N TYR A 468 29.75 6.79 -2.82
CA TYR A 468 30.11 7.53 -1.62
C TYR A 468 30.11 6.58 -0.43
N LEU A 469 31.27 6.40 0.19
CA LEU A 469 31.37 5.65 1.44
C LEU A 469 30.67 6.44 2.54
N VAL A 470 29.74 5.79 3.24
CA VAL A 470 28.98 6.35 4.36
C VAL A 470 29.22 5.53 5.62
N ASN A 471 29.07 6.18 6.78
CA ASN A 471 29.01 5.48 8.05
C ASN A 471 27.57 5.04 8.31
N THR A 472 27.41 3.86 8.87
CA THR A 472 26.12 3.41 9.37
C THR A 472 25.72 4.19 10.62
N THR A 473 24.43 4.46 10.76
CA THR A 473 23.84 5.09 11.94
C THR A 473 22.84 4.18 12.62
N THR A 474 22.71 4.33 13.93
CA THR A 474 21.82 3.50 14.74
C THR A 474 20.35 3.83 14.46
N ARG A 475 19.51 2.79 14.31
CA ARG A 475 18.08 2.87 13.98
C ARG A 475 17.24 1.95 14.87
N ASN A 476 16.86 2.47 16.03
CA ASN A 476 16.04 1.74 17.01
C ASN A 476 14.64 1.43 16.48
N ASP A 477 14.09 2.34 15.69
CA ASP A 477 12.80 2.16 15.03
C ASP A 477 12.83 1.02 14.00
N VAL A 478 13.93 0.89 13.23
CA VAL A 478 14.10 -0.18 12.26
C VAL A 478 14.23 -1.54 12.94
N VAL A 479 15.03 -1.67 14.00
CA VAL A 479 15.15 -2.95 14.74
C VAL A 479 13.87 -3.32 15.49
N ASN A 480 13.06 -2.35 15.92
CA ASN A 480 11.76 -2.66 16.54
C ASN A 480 10.76 -3.25 15.54
N VAL A 481 10.81 -2.81 14.28
CA VAL A 481 9.94 -3.33 13.20
C VAL A 481 10.53 -4.60 12.57
N TYR A 482 11.86 -4.65 12.45
CA TYR A 482 12.62 -5.70 11.79
C TYR A 482 13.70 -6.32 12.70
N PRO A 483 13.33 -6.90 13.87
CA PRO A 483 14.30 -7.37 14.87
C PRO A 483 15.13 -8.56 14.41
N GLY A 484 14.74 -9.24 13.34
CA GLY A 484 15.37 -10.46 12.84
C GLY A 484 16.37 -10.26 11.71
N ILE A 485 16.70 -9.02 11.32
CA ILE A 485 17.72 -8.74 10.29
C ILE A 485 19.05 -8.37 10.94
N TYR A 486 20.13 -9.01 10.48
CA TYR A 486 21.47 -8.87 11.04
C TYR A 486 21.90 -7.43 11.37
N ASN A 487 21.77 -6.48 10.43
CA ASN A 487 22.21 -5.10 10.62
C ASN A 487 21.07 -4.10 10.90
N ALA A 488 19.85 -4.55 11.25
CA ALA A 488 18.69 -3.66 11.45
C ALA A 488 18.99 -2.46 12.36
N ALA A 489 19.66 -2.72 13.49
CA ALA A 489 20.03 -1.69 14.46
C ALA A 489 21.04 -0.66 13.92
N ASN A 490 21.83 -1.00 12.89
CA ASN A 490 22.87 -0.15 12.29
C ASN A 490 22.67 -0.04 10.77
N SER A 491 21.42 0.17 10.37
CA SER A 491 20.99 0.19 8.97
C SER A 491 20.93 1.60 8.37
N GLY A 492 20.97 2.63 9.21
CA GLY A 492 20.78 4.02 8.78
C GLY A 492 21.97 4.58 8.00
N PHE A 493 21.71 5.54 7.11
CA PHE A 493 22.73 6.28 6.38
C PHE A 493 22.29 7.72 6.11
N SER A 494 23.27 8.60 5.88
CA SER A 494 23.05 9.97 5.41
C SER A 494 24.19 10.37 4.48
N LEU A 495 23.86 11.10 3.43
CA LEU A 495 24.78 11.63 2.44
C LEU A 495 24.33 13.03 2.01
N LYS A 496 25.30 13.93 1.84
CA LYS A 496 25.08 15.27 1.29
C LYS A 496 25.96 15.45 0.06
N LEU A 497 25.36 15.74 -1.08
CA LEU A 497 26.06 15.94 -2.35
C LEU A 497 25.76 17.33 -2.91
N LYS A 498 26.69 17.88 -3.68
CA LYS A 498 26.41 19.08 -4.50
C LYS A 498 25.50 18.71 -5.66
N PHE A 499 24.40 19.43 -5.82
CA PHE A 499 23.55 19.29 -6.99
C PHE A 499 24.28 19.83 -8.23
N ASN A 500 24.27 19.06 -9.31
CA ASN A 500 25.01 19.39 -10.53
C ASN A 500 24.17 19.02 -11.77
N GLN A 501 24.68 19.38 -12.95
CA GLN A 501 23.97 19.16 -14.21
C GLN A 501 23.67 17.69 -14.52
N ALA A 502 24.47 16.74 -14.03
CA ALA A 502 24.23 15.32 -14.25
C ALA A 502 23.05 14.77 -13.43
N LEU A 503 22.58 15.51 -12.42
CA LEU A 503 21.44 15.13 -11.57
C LEU A 503 20.12 15.78 -12.01
N ALA A 504 20.18 16.81 -12.86
CA ALA A 504 19.00 17.56 -13.29
C ALA A 504 18.38 16.94 -14.54
N GLY A 505 17.05 16.78 -14.55
CA GLY A 505 16.28 16.30 -15.70
C GLY A 505 16.17 14.78 -15.84
N ASP A 506 17.04 14.00 -15.19
CA ASP A 506 17.10 12.55 -15.33
C ASP A 506 16.50 11.79 -14.14
N GLN A 507 16.25 10.49 -14.33
CA GLN A 507 15.80 9.58 -13.28
C GLN A 507 16.99 9.15 -12.42
N ILE A 508 17.14 9.78 -11.26
CA ILE A 508 18.22 9.49 -10.33
C ILE A 508 17.77 8.43 -9.34
N GLN A 509 18.46 7.29 -9.35
CA GLN A 509 18.28 6.20 -8.41
C GLN A 509 19.38 6.24 -7.35
N VAL A 510 18.97 6.03 -6.11
CA VAL A 510 19.89 5.80 -4.99
C VAL A 510 19.98 4.29 -4.80
N ILE A 511 21.20 3.78 -4.69
CA ILE A 511 21.47 2.38 -4.34
C ILE A 511 22.24 2.38 -3.04
N SER A 512 21.74 1.65 -2.04
CA SER A 512 22.51 1.37 -0.83
C SER A 512 23.21 0.02 -0.99
N ARG A 513 24.53 0.01 -0.88
CA ARG A 513 25.38 -1.18 -1.04
C ARG A 513 26.18 -1.45 0.21
N TYR A 514 26.08 -2.65 0.77
CA TYR A 514 27.12 -3.16 1.67
C TYR A 514 28.10 -3.99 0.86
N SER A 515 29.41 -3.83 1.06
CA SER A 515 30.47 -4.62 0.41
C SER A 515 31.57 -5.04 1.39
N ASP A 516 32.20 -6.17 1.12
CA ASP A 516 33.40 -6.64 1.81
C ASP A 516 34.70 -5.99 1.30
N ASN A 517 34.66 -5.30 0.16
CA ASN A 517 35.81 -4.67 -0.48
C ASN A 517 35.76 -3.14 -0.36
N GLN A 518 36.92 -2.53 -0.13
CA GLN A 518 37.12 -1.08 0.00
C GLN A 518 36.82 -0.29 -1.29
N ASN A 519 36.75 -0.93 -2.45
CA ASN A 519 36.28 -0.28 -3.67
C ASN A 519 34.76 -0.42 -3.88
N GLY A 520 34.06 -1.23 -3.10
CA GLY A 520 32.63 -1.51 -3.24
C GLY A 520 32.26 -2.52 -4.34
N GLU A 521 33.24 -3.17 -4.98
CA GLU A 521 33.08 -4.12 -6.10
C GLU A 521 33.36 -5.58 -5.70
N GLY A 522 33.44 -5.88 -4.40
CA GLY A 522 33.64 -7.24 -3.89
C GLY A 522 32.35 -8.07 -3.89
N ASN A 523 32.18 -8.92 -2.88
CA ASN A 523 30.86 -9.48 -2.59
C ASN A 523 30.00 -8.39 -1.96
N TYR A 524 28.79 -8.16 -2.47
CA TYR A 524 27.93 -7.09 -2.01
C TYR A 524 26.46 -7.49 -1.92
N VAL A 525 25.70 -6.69 -1.17
CA VAL A 525 24.23 -6.70 -1.18
C VAL A 525 23.74 -5.28 -1.42
N ASP A 526 22.84 -5.16 -2.39
CA ASP A 526 22.27 -3.89 -2.82
C ASP A 526 20.80 -3.80 -2.45
N TYR A 527 20.38 -2.59 -2.12
CA TYR A 527 18.99 -2.20 -2.12
C TYR A 527 18.79 -0.99 -3.02
N TRP A 528 17.89 -1.14 -3.99
CA TRP A 528 17.60 -0.13 -5.00
C TRP A 528 16.36 0.65 -4.58
N PHE A 529 16.53 1.94 -4.32
CA PHE A 529 15.40 2.81 -3.99
C PHE A 529 14.68 3.28 -5.25
N ALA A 530 13.42 3.70 -5.08
CA ALA A 530 12.64 4.26 -6.18
C ALA A 530 13.35 5.50 -6.78
N PRO A 531 13.35 5.65 -8.12
CA PRO A 531 13.96 6.81 -8.77
C PRO A 531 13.25 8.12 -8.42
N GLN A 532 14.00 9.21 -8.39
CA GLN A 532 13.50 10.58 -8.31
C GLN A 532 13.98 11.40 -9.50
N THR A 533 13.12 12.30 -9.99
CA THR A 533 13.43 13.24 -11.09
C THR A 533 13.50 14.67 -10.58
N PHE A 534 14.44 15.44 -11.11
CA PHE A 534 14.61 16.86 -10.79
C PHE A 534 14.32 17.71 -12.03
N THR A 535 13.04 17.97 -12.28
CA THR A 535 12.52 18.64 -13.49
C THR A 535 11.70 19.88 -13.16
N ALA A 536 11.72 20.36 -11.91
CA ALA A 536 10.91 21.50 -11.51
C ALA A 536 11.31 22.75 -12.30
N ASN A 537 10.32 23.47 -12.82
CA ASN A 537 10.49 24.73 -13.54
C ASN A 537 9.30 25.63 -13.20
N GLN A 538 9.51 26.57 -12.28
CA GLN A 538 8.48 27.42 -11.68
C GLN A 538 8.86 28.88 -11.86
N ALA A 539 7.88 29.73 -12.19
CA ALA A 539 8.13 31.15 -12.32
C ALA A 539 6.83 31.94 -12.15
N TYR A 540 6.97 33.25 -11.89
CA TYR A 540 5.85 34.18 -11.88
C TYR A 540 6.30 35.58 -12.28
N LEU A 541 5.46 36.31 -13.02
CA LEU A 541 5.65 37.74 -13.30
C LEU A 541 4.87 38.58 -12.28
N GLU A 542 5.59 39.45 -11.60
CA GLU A 542 5.05 40.36 -10.60
C GLU A 542 4.67 41.70 -11.23
N ASN A 543 5.51 42.19 -12.15
CA ASN A 543 5.20 43.38 -12.94
C ASN A 543 5.47 43.10 -14.41
N TYR A 544 4.50 43.47 -15.24
CA TYR A 544 4.61 43.45 -16.69
C TYR A 544 3.76 44.61 -17.24
N GLN A 545 4.36 45.80 -17.31
CA GLN A 545 3.63 47.03 -17.64
C GLN A 545 4.56 48.11 -18.21
N ILE A 546 3.99 49.04 -18.98
CA ILE A 546 4.70 50.21 -19.48
C ILE A 546 4.90 51.22 -18.34
N GLN A 547 6.12 51.71 -18.17
CA GLN A 547 6.49 52.78 -17.26
C GLN A 547 7.28 53.85 -18.01
N GLY A 548 6.58 54.91 -18.43
CA GLY A 548 7.16 55.94 -19.30
C GLY A 548 7.58 55.34 -20.64
N ASN A 549 8.86 55.49 -21.01
CA ASN A 549 9.41 54.98 -22.27
C ASN A 549 10.02 53.57 -22.18
N GLN A 550 9.67 52.83 -21.13
CA GLN A 550 10.23 51.50 -20.85
C GLN A 550 9.11 50.51 -20.53
N LEU A 551 9.31 49.26 -20.90
CA LEU A 551 8.57 48.12 -20.41
C LEU A 551 9.27 47.62 -19.15
N HIS A 552 8.64 47.79 -18.00
CA HIS A 552 9.14 47.27 -16.74
C HIS A 552 8.68 45.82 -16.56
N VAL A 553 9.64 44.92 -16.37
CA VAL A 553 9.40 43.49 -16.19
C VAL A 553 10.12 43.03 -14.94
N SER A 554 9.38 42.48 -13.98
CA SER A 554 9.96 41.84 -12.80
C SER A 554 9.17 40.63 -12.36
N GLY A 555 9.83 39.72 -11.66
CA GLY A 555 9.28 38.45 -11.24
C GLY A 555 10.35 37.53 -10.67
N TRP A 556 10.08 36.22 -10.73
CA TRP A 556 11.05 35.19 -10.35
C TRP A 556 10.93 33.96 -11.25
N HIS A 557 12.04 33.23 -11.41
CA HIS A 557 12.12 31.96 -12.14
C HIS A 557 13.09 31.03 -11.41
N ALA A 558 12.62 29.86 -10.99
CA ALA A 558 13.40 28.83 -10.31
C ALA A 558 13.24 27.51 -11.07
N ALA A 559 14.35 26.90 -11.47
CA ALA A 559 14.33 25.66 -12.23
C ALA A 559 15.49 24.74 -11.87
N ASP A 560 15.23 23.44 -11.74
CA ASP A 560 16.26 22.43 -11.45
C ASP A 560 17.36 22.42 -12.52
N GLN A 561 16.96 22.50 -13.79
CA GLN A 561 17.87 22.53 -14.93
C GLN A 561 18.67 23.85 -15.06
N SER A 562 18.42 24.86 -14.21
CA SER A 562 19.24 26.07 -14.16
C SER A 562 20.62 25.83 -13.51
N VAL A 563 20.83 24.69 -12.87
CA VAL A 563 22.13 24.33 -12.30
C VAL A 563 23.27 24.45 -13.32
N GLY A 564 24.32 25.17 -12.93
CA GLY A 564 25.48 25.45 -13.79
C GLY A 564 25.25 26.47 -14.92
N LYS A 565 24.03 27.00 -15.11
CA LYS A 565 23.70 28.04 -16.09
C LYS A 565 23.87 29.42 -15.46
N LYS A 566 24.99 30.08 -15.77
CA LYS A 566 25.43 31.30 -15.08
C LYS A 566 24.71 32.57 -15.53
N TYR A 567 24.09 32.55 -16.71
CA TYR A 567 23.49 33.74 -17.32
C TYR A 567 21.98 33.66 -17.25
N HIS A 568 21.34 34.69 -16.70
CA HIS A 568 19.90 34.81 -16.65
C HIS A 568 19.48 35.93 -17.60
N TYR A 569 18.63 35.63 -18.58
CA TYR A 569 18.12 36.58 -19.55
C TYR A 569 16.61 36.76 -19.38
N VAL A 570 16.16 37.99 -19.59
CA VAL A 570 14.77 38.32 -19.88
C VAL A 570 14.69 38.66 -21.36
N ILE A 571 13.86 37.92 -22.09
CA ILE A 571 13.67 38.04 -23.53
C ILE A 571 12.25 38.52 -23.78
N VAL A 572 12.12 39.56 -24.61
CA VAL A 572 10.83 40.03 -25.13
C VAL A 572 10.64 39.40 -26.50
N TYR A 573 9.62 38.57 -26.60
CA TYR A 573 9.28 37.81 -27.78
C TYR A 573 7.92 38.25 -28.31
N ASP A 574 7.84 38.50 -29.59
CA ASP A 574 6.58 38.71 -30.30
C ASP A 574 6.00 37.33 -30.65
N ALA A 575 4.95 36.93 -29.93
CA ALA A 575 4.27 35.66 -30.15
C ALA A 575 3.41 35.67 -31.43
N THR A 576 3.00 36.84 -31.93
CA THR A 576 2.28 36.96 -33.20
C THR A 576 3.22 36.68 -34.37
N THR A 577 4.36 37.39 -34.43
CA THR A 577 5.30 37.28 -35.56
C THR A 577 6.37 36.20 -35.36
N LYS A 578 6.43 35.61 -34.17
CA LYS A 578 7.40 34.60 -33.74
C LYS A 578 8.85 35.08 -33.76
N ARG A 579 9.08 36.33 -33.35
CA ARG A 579 10.39 36.98 -33.39
C ARG A 579 10.80 37.51 -32.02
N GLU A 580 12.07 37.32 -31.68
CA GLU A 580 12.67 38.03 -30.55
C GLU A 580 12.78 39.52 -30.89
N ILE A 581 12.27 40.39 -30.01
CA ILE A 581 12.38 41.85 -30.13
C ILE A 581 13.61 42.35 -29.37
N ALA A 582 13.81 41.86 -28.15
CA ALA A 582 14.90 42.31 -27.29
C ALA A 582 15.30 41.22 -26.29
N ARG A 583 16.56 41.23 -25.87
CA ARG A 583 17.03 40.49 -24.69
C ARG A 583 17.82 41.38 -23.76
N ARG A 584 17.77 41.06 -22.47
CA ARG A 584 18.56 41.70 -21.42
C ARG A 584 19.12 40.65 -20.49
N LEU A 585 20.43 40.71 -20.25
CA LEU A 585 21.05 39.97 -19.15
C LEU A 585 20.61 40.61 -17.84
N VAL A 586 20.15 39.80 -16.89
CA VAL A 586 19.70 40.22 -15.57
C VAL A 586 20.52 39.53 -14.49
N THR A 587 20.66 40.21 -13.35
CA THR A 587 21.25 39.61 -12.15
C THR A 587 20.13 39.03 -11.30
N SER A 588 20.26 37.76 -10.93
CA SER A 588 19.34 37.13 -9.99
C SER A 588 19.41 37.80 -8.62
N THR A 589 18.26 37.94 -7.98
CA THR A 589 18.09 38.55 -6.66
C THR A 589 17.47 37.56 -5.68
N ASN A 590 17.74 37.78 -4.39
CA ASN A 590 17.31 36.87 -3.35
C ASN A 590 15.79 36.90 -3.16
N ARG A 591 15.18 35.71 -3.04
CA ARG A 591 13.74 35.46 -2.88
C ARG A 591 13.48 34.40 -1.82
N SER A 592 13.59 34.82 -0.56
CA SER A 592 13.32 33.94 0.59
C SER A 592 11.87 33.45 0.66
N ASP A 593 10.93 34.23 0.12
CA ASP A 593 9.52 33.87 -0.02
C ASP A 593 9.32 32.73 -1.02
N VAL A 594 10.02 32.74 -2.16
CA VAL A 594 10.01 31.66 -3.15
C VAL A 594 10.63 30.39 -2.57
N THR A 595 11.73 30.49 -1.82
CA THR A 595 12.33 29.34 -1.11
C THR A 595 11.35 28.68 -0.13
N ARG A 596 10.50 29.47 0.54
CA ARG A 596 9.52 28.92 1.50
C ARG A 596 8.42 28.13 0.80
N VAL A 597 8.02 28.53 -0.40
CA VAL A 597 6.98 27.83 -1.19
C VAL A 597 7.57 26.67 -1.99
N TYR A 598 8.79 26.83 -2.51
CA TYR A 598 9.49 25.88 -3.35
C TYR A 598 10.87 25.50 -2.76
N PRO A 599 10.92 24.89 -1.56
CA PRO A 599 12.19 24.61 -0.86
C PRO A 599 13.08 23.59 -1.57
N ASN A 600 12.49 22.76 -2.44
CA ASN A 600 13.13 21.67 -3.14
C ASN A 600 13.42 21.96 -4.63
N VAL A 601 13.38 23.23 -5.05
CA VAL A 601 13.67 23.64 -6.44
C VAL A 601 15.00 24.38 -6.49
N TYR A 602 15.87 23.99 -7.42
CA TYR A 602 17.18 24.62 -7.53
C TYR A 602 17.07 26.11 -7.86
N GLY A 603 17.86 26.93 -7.17
CA GLY A 603 17.91 28.37 -7.39
C GLY A 603 16.68 29.13 -6.87
N ALA A 604 15.72 28.48 -6.18
CA ALA A 604 14.54 29.18 -5.64
C ALA A 604 14.90 30.38 -4.76
N GLY A 605 16.00 30.30 -4.01
CA GLY A 605 16.51 31.39 -3.18
C GLY A 605 17.07 32.57 -3.95
N ASP A 606 17.55 32.38 -5.18
CA ASP A 606 18.15 33.42 -6.03
C ASP A 606 17.48 33.40 -7.42
N SER A 607 16.16 33.50 -7.39
CA SER A 607 15.28 33.36 -8.57
C SER A 607 14.73 34.69 -9.08
N GLY A 608 14.81 35.76 -8.28
CA GLY A 608 14.17 37.03 -8.58
C GLY A 608 14.88 37.80 -9.69
N PHE A 609 14.15 38.53 -10.52
CA PHE A 609 14.70 39.43 -11.52
C PHE A 609 13.85 40.70 -11.68
N SER A 610 14.49 41.78 -12.13
CA SER A 610 13.83 43.03 -12.49
C SER A 610 14.64 43.73 -13.57
N VAL A 611 13.96 44.19 -14.62
CA VAL A 611 14.60 44.86 -15.74
C VAL A 611 13.65 45.85 -16.40
N ASP A 612 14.21 47.00 -16.79
CA ASP A 612 13.55 47.95 -17.67
C ASP A 612 14.06 47.77 -19.10
N ILE A 613 13.14 47.59 -20.03
CA ILE A 613 13.45 47.34 -21.43
C ILE A 613 12.93 48.53 -22.25
N PRO A 614 13.76 49.22 -23.04
CA PRO A 614 13.29 50.32 -23.88
C PRO A 614 12.11 49.88 -24.75
N LEU A 615 11.02 50.62 -24.68
CA LEU A 615 9.81 50.32 -25.43
C LEU A 615 10.05 50.57 -26.92
N THR A 616 9.57 49.67 -27.78
CA THR A 616 9.68 49.81 -29.24
C THR A 616 8.31 49.75 -29.90
N ALA A 617 8.19 50.28 -31.12
CA ALA A 617 6.93 50.23 -31.86
C ALA A 617 6.44 48.79 -32.10
N ALA A 618 7.38 47.82 -32.21
CA ALA A 618 7.05 46.40 -32.35
C ALA A 618 6.40 45.79 -31.08
N MET A 619 6.55 46.43 -29.92
CA MET A 619 5.90 45.98 -28.67
C MET A 619 4.48 46.52 -28.51
N THR A 620 4.10 47.56 -29.24
CA THR A 620 2.83 48.30 -29.06
C THR A 620 1.96 48.32 -30.31
N ASN A 621 2.31 47.59 -31.36
CA ASN A 621 1.56 47.53 -32.62
C ASN A 621 0.27 46.69 -32.56
N GLY A 622 -0.14 46.23 -31.37
CA GLY A 622 -1.29 45.34 -31.17
C GLY A 622 -0.94 43.84 -31.14
N ASP A 623 0.34 43.47 -31.28
CA ASP A 623 0.78 42.08 -31.18
C ASP A 623 0.75 41.53 -29.75
N GLN A 624 0.85 40.20 -29.65
CA GLN A 624 0.98 39.49 -28.39
C GLN A 624 2.45 39.45 -27.98
N ILE A 625 2.81 40.27 -27.00
CA ILE A 625 4.16 40.35 -26.47
C ILE A 625 4.29 39.39 -25.30
N GLN A 626 5.29 38.52 -25.35
CA GLN A 626 5.54 37.48 -24.39
C GLN A 626 6.92 37.67 -23.75
N ILE A 627 6.99 37.46 -22.45
CA ILE A 627 8.26 37.43 -21.73
C ILE A 627 8.73 35.98 -21.61
N ILE A 628 10.01 35.77 -21.86
CA ILE A 628 10.70 34.52 -21.58
C ILE A 628 11.80 34.82 -20.56
N SER A 629 11.80 34.10 -19.45
CA SER A 629 12.96 34.06 -18.54
C SER A 629 13.80 32.84 -18.90
N ARG A 630 15.07 33.07 -19.22
CA ARG A 630 16.00 32.04 -19.69
C ARG A 630 17.23 31.97 -18.80
N TYR A 631 17.55 30.81 -18.26
CA TYR A 631 18.90 30.52 -17.77
C TYR A 631 19.71 29.87 -18.89
N SER A 632 20.93 30.33 -19.12
CA SER A 632 21.85 29.80 -20.15
C SER A 632 23.26 29.62 -19.59
N ASP A 633 23.97 28.62 -20.10
CA ASP A 633 25.39 28.39 -19.81
C ASP A 633 26.33 29.29 -20.64
N SER A 634 25.80 30.01 -21.64
CA SER A 634 26.58 30.82 -22.59
C SER A 634 26.12 32.28 -22.67
N LEU A 635 27.07 33.19 -22.93
CA LEU A 635 26.80 34.63 -23.04
C LEU A 635 26.08 34.98 -24.36
N ASN A 636 26.29 34.18 -25.39
CA ASN A 636 25.72 34.35 -26.72
C ASN A 636 24.55 33.41 -27.01
N ASP A 637 24.14 32.60 -26.01
CA ASP A 637 22.95 31.74 -26.08
C ASP A 637 22.99 30.65 -27.16
N ASN A 638 24.21 30.25 -27.56
CA ASN A 638 24.46 29.10 -28.43
C ASN A 638 24.66 27.78 -27.63
N GLY A 639 24.45 27.82 -26.31
CA GLY A 639 24.65 26.68 -25.41
C GLY A 639 23.34 26.11 -24.84
N SER A 640 23.44 25.35 -23.75
CA SER A 640 22.27 24.76 -23.08
C SER A 640 21.51 25.82 -22.30
N TYR A 641 20.18 25.81 -22.41
CA TYR A 641 19.30 26.72 -21.69
C TYR A 641 18.09 26.02 -21.08
N VAL A 642 17.45 26.69 -20.12
CA VAL A 642 16.12 26.37 -19.61
C VAL A 642 15.28 27.64 -19.61
N ASP A 643 14.08 27.53 -20.16
CA ASP A 643 13.16 28.64 -20.33
C ASP A 643 11.93 28.48 -19.46
N TYR A 644 11.41 29.62 -19.04
CA TYR A 644 10.02 29.76 -18.65
C TYR A 644 9.35 30.80 -19.54
N TRP A 645 8.24 30.39 -20.17
CA TRP A 645 7.44 31.22 -21.07
C TRP A 645 6.22 31.74 -20.31
N PHE A 646 6.19 33.04 -20.01
CA PHE A 646 5.07 33.65 -19.33
C PHE A 646 3.88 33.87 -20.28
N ALA A 647 2.69 34.12 -19.77
CA ALA A 647 1.54 34.44 -20.60
C ALA A 647 1.77 35.76 -21.38
N PRO A 648 1.40 35.83 -22.68
CA PRO A 648 1.55 37.06 -23.45
C PRO A 648 0.56 38.14 -23.01
N GLN A 649 0.91 39.40 -23.26
CA GLN A 649 0.06 40.57 -23.12
C GLN A 649 0.09 41.42 -24.39
N THR A 650 -0.94 42.23 -24.58
CA THR A 650 -1.02 43.18 -25.69
C THR A 650 -1.03 44.59 -25.14
N PHE A 651 -0.21 45.48 -25.71
CA PHE A 651 -0.15 46.90 -25.38
C PHE A 651 -0.82 47.70 -26.50
N ASN A 652 -2.12 47.95 -26.37
CA ASN A 652 -2.94 48.59 -27.40
C ASN A 652 -3.97 49.56 -26.83
N VAL A 653 -3.74 50.09 -25.63
CA VAL A 653 -4.67 51.06 -25.04
C VAL A 653 -4.65 52.33 -25.87
N ASN A 654 -5.84 52.84 -26.21
CA ASN A 654 -6.05 54.11 -26.90
C ASN A 654 -7.20 54.87 -26.21
N ALA A 655 -6.85 55.87 -25.41
CA ALA A 655 -7.78 56.63 -24.58
C ALA A 655 -7.60 58.13 -24.80
N ALA A 656 -8.68 58.88 -24.79
CA ALA A 656 -8.63 60.33 -24.90
C ALA A 656 -9.83 60.98 -24.22
N ASN A 657 -9.73 62.27 -23.93
CA ASN A 657 -10.86 63.09 -23.54
C ASN A 657 -10.77 64.48 -24.17
N LEU A 658 -11.91 64.97 -24.66
CA LEU A 658 -12.04 66.34 -25.14
C LEU A 658 -12.57 67.19 -23.99
N GLU A 659 -11.78 68.16 -23.55
CA GLU A 659 -12.06 68.97 -22.36
C GLU A 659 -12.63 70.33 -22.72
N ASN A 660 -12.23 70.86 -23.87
CA ASN A 660 -12.76 72.11 -24.39
C ASN A 660 -13.03 71.98 -25.90
N PHE A 661 -14.22 72.43 -26.29
CA PHE A 661 -14.64 72.61 -27.68
C PHE A 661 -15.61 73.79 -27.71
N GLN A 662 -15.10 74.99 -27.92
CA GLN A 662 -15.86 76.24 -27.84
C GLN A 662 -15.53 77.13 -29.03
N ILE A 663 -16.55 77.78 -29.59
CA ILE A 663 -16.41 78.72 -30.70
C ILE A 663 -16.67 80.13 -30.18
N ASP A 664 -15.72 81.04 -30.43
CA ASP A 664 -15.85 82.48 -30.20
C ASP A 664 -15.55 83.21 -31.51
N GLY A 665 -16.57 83.79 -32.14
CA GLY A 665 -16.48 84.31 -33.50
C GLY A 665 -16.07 83.23 -34.52
N ASP A 666 -14.98 83.47 -35.23
CA ASP A 666 -14.37 82.54 -36.18
C ASP A 666 -13.27 81.64 -35.55
N GLN A 667 -13.10 81.68 -34.22
CA GLN A 667 -12.06 80.93 -33.51
C GLN A 667 -12.64 79.73 -32.75
N LEU A 668 -12.22 78.53 -33.14
CA LEU A 668 -12.55 77.28 -32.47
C LEU A 668 -11.43 76.90 -31.49
N HIS A 669 -11.72 77.00 -30.19
CA HIS A 669 -10.86 76.59 -29.09
C HIS A 669 -11.03 75.10 -28.82
N ILE A 670 -9.94 74.34 -28.93
CA ILE A 670 -9.92 72.89 -28.74
C ILE A 670 -8.86 72.54 -27.71
N ALA A 671 -9.23 71.84 -26.64
CA ALA A 671 -8.27 71.30 -25.67
C ALA A 671 -8.71 69.93 -25.15
N GLY A 672 -7.74 69.12 -24.77
CA GLY A 672 -7.97 67.79 -24.23
C GLY A 672 -6.69 67.00 -24.05
N TRP A 673 -6.82 65.68 -24.02
CA TRP A 673 -5.69 64.75 -24.00
C TRP A 673 -5.98 63.49 -24.82
N HIS A 674 -4.93 62.89 -25.38
CA HIS A 674 -4.96 61.62 -26.10
C HIS A 674 -3.74 60.78 -25.70
N ALA A 675 -3.97 59.71 -24.95
CA ALA A 675 -2.97 58.77 -24.51
C ALA A 675 -3.15 57.42 -25.24
N ALA A 676 -2.13 56.97 -25.97
CA ALA A 676 -2.16 55.70 -26.68
C ALA A 676 -0.81 54.98 -26.64
N ASP A 677 -0.82 53.67 -26.43
CA ASP A 677 0.38 52.83 -26.46
C ASP A 677 1.04 52.86 -27.84
N GLN A 678 0.23 52.86 -28.90
CA GLN A 678 0.70 52.85 -30.28
C GLN A 678 1.33 54.17 -30.73
N SER A 679 1.36 55.20 -29.87
CA SER A 679 2.07 56.45 -30.17
C SER A 679 3.60 56.31 -30.04
N VAL A 680 4.11 55.16 -29.60
CA VAL A 680 5.56 54.86 -29.62
C VAL A 680 6.12 55.04 -31.03
N GLY A 681 7.20 55.81 -31.14
CA GLY A 681 7.85 56.14 -32.41
C GLY A 681 7.08 57.11 -33.30
N LYS A 682 6.01 57.75 -32.81
CA LYS A 682 5.16 58.69 -33.55
C LYS A 682 5.24 60.11 -32.95
N PRO A 683 6.32 60.87 -33.23
CA PRO A 683 6.57 62.14 -32.56
C PRO A 683 5.67 63.30 -33.02
N TYR A 684 4.93 63.14 -34.12
CA TYR A 684 4.11 64.22 -34.68
C TYR A 684 2.65 64.10 -34.23
N HIS A 685 2.23 64.97 -33.32
CA HIS A 685 0.86 65.02 -32.79
C HIS A 685 0.02 66.06 -33.53
N TYR A 686 -1.01 65.64 -34.24
CA TYR A 686 -1.93 66.51 -34.95
C TYR A 686 -3.29 66.56 -34.29
N ILE A 687 -3.90 67.74 -34.33
CA ILE A 687 -5.33 67.92 -34.15
C ILE A 687 -5.92 68.23 -35.52
N ILE A 688 -6.84 67.37 -35.96
CA ILE A 688 -7.50 67.44 -37.26
C ILE A 688 -8.97 67.74 -37.01
N LEU A 689 -9.48 68.77 -37.67
CA LEU A 689 -10.89 69.12 -37.70
C LEU A 689 -11.50 68.50 -38.95
N PHE A 690 -12.42 67.56 -38.76
CA PHE A 690 -13.10 66.84 -39.82
C PHE A 690 -14.57 67.22 -39.85
N ASP A 691 -15.08 67.57 -41.02
CA ASP A 691 -16.49 67.87 -41.21
C ASP A 691 -17.23 66.58 -41.60
N THR A 692 -17.99 66.04 -40.65
CA THR A 692 -18.76 64.81 -40.86
C THR A 692 -19.99 65.02 -41.74
N THR A 693 -20.42 66.27 -41.94
CA THR A 693 -21.53 66.62 -42.85
C THR A 693 -21.10 66.49 -44.32
N THR A 694 -19.88 66.94 -44.64
CA THR A 694 -19.35 66.87 -46.02
C THR A 694 -18.39 65.71 -46.27
N GLY A 695 -17.90 65.07 -45.20
CA GLY A 695 -16.93 63.97 -45.27
C GLY A 695 -15.50 64.41 -45.57
N ASN A 696 -15.18 65.70 -45.38
CA ASN A 696 -13.89 66.28 -45.72
C ASN A 696 -13.12 66.75 -44.49
N GLU A 697 -11.80 66.65 -44.56
CA GLU A 697 -10.94 67.36 -43.61
C GLU A 697 -11.02 68.87 -43.85
N VAL A 698 -11.29 69.63 -42.80
CA VAL A 698 -11.32 71.09 -42.82
C VAL A 698 -9.91 71.62 -42.65
N LYS A 699 -9.21 71.15 -41.61
CA LYS A 699 -7.89 71.67 -41.23
C LYS A 699 -7.19 70.69 -40.32
N ARG A 700 -5.87 70.62 -40.43
CA ARG A 700 -4.98 69.97 -39.45
C ARG A 700 -3.99 70.96 -38.88
N GLN A 701 -3.57 70.72 -37.63
CA GLN A 701 -2.52 71.48 -36.99
C GLN A 701 -1.61 70.57 -36.17
N LEU A 702 -0.30 70.73 -36.35
CA LEU A 702 0.71 70.07 -35.51
C LEU A 702 0.76 70.75 -34.14
N ILE A 703 0.66 69.96 -33.08
CA ILE A 703 0.61 70.41 -31.69
C ILE A 703 1.87 69.93 -30.95
N PRO A 704 2.51 70.77 -30.11
CA PRO A 704 3.59 70.33 -29.24
C PRO A 704 3.06 69.43 -28.11
N ALA A 705 3.88 68.45 -27.70
CA ALA A 705 3.56 67.60 -26.56
C ALA A 705 3.32 68.43 -25.29
N THR A 706 2.16 68.26 -24.65
CA THR A 706 1.79 69.00 -23.44
C THR A 706 1.74 68.06 -22.24
N VAL A 707 2.38 68.45 -21.15
CA VAL A 707 2.47 67.63 -19.94
C VAL A 707 1.13 67.56 -19.20
N ARG A 708 0.72 66.35 -18.80
CA ARG A 708 -0.52 66.06 -18.07
C ARG A 708 -0.28 65.12 -16.88
N PRO A 709 0.17 65.64 -15.71
CA PRO A 709 0.46 64.81 -14.54
C PRO A 709 -0.78 64.09 -13.98
N ASP A 710 -1.94 64.72 -14.13
CA ASP A 710 -3.25 64.16 -13.77
C ASP A 710 -3.60 62.94 -14.65
N VAL A 711 -3.36 63.02 -15.96
CA VAL A 711 -3.55 61.90 -16.90
C VAL A 711 -2.51 60.80 -16.65
N ALA A 712 -1.24 61.15 -16.43
CA ALA A 712 -0.19 60.18 -16.06
C ALA A 712 -0.58 59.34 -14.82
N LYS A 713 -1.21 59.99 -13.84
CA LYS A 713 -1.67 59.32 -12.61
C LYS A 713 -2.95 58.50 -12.84
N ALA A 714 -3.92 59.04 -13.58
CA ALA A 714 -5.21 58.37 -13.82
C ALA A 714 -5.12 57.23 -14.85
N ARG A 715 -4.15 57.30 -15.76
CA ARG A 715 -3.91 56.36 -16.86
C ARG A 715 -2.46 55.85 -16.82
N ALA A 716 -1.99 55.48 -15.63
CA ALA A 716 -0.70 54.83 -15.46
C ALA A 716 -0.67 53.54 -16.31
N GLY A 717 0.43 53.31 -17.02
CA GLY A 717 0.57 52.17 -17.93
C GLY A 717 0.35 52.47 -19.41
N ILE A 718 -0.06 53.68 -19.80
CA ILE A 718 -0.08 54.11 -21.20
C ILE A 718 1.18 54.92 -21.52
N TYR A 719 1.86 54.58 -22.62
CA TYR A 719 3.15 55.16 -23.02
C TYR A 719 3.26 56.69 -22.88
N ASN A 720 2.38 57.43 -23.55
CA ASN A 720 2.43 58.89 -23.62
C ASN A 720 1.48 59.58 -22.62
N ALA A 721 0.93 58.89 -21.61
CA ALA A 721 -0.07 59.46 -20.70
C ALA A 721 0.35 60.81 -20.09
N GLY A 722 1.62 60.93 -19.68
CA GLY A 722 2.16 62.17 -19.11
C GLY A 722 2.44 63.29 -20.11
N GLN A 723 2.39 63.01 -21.42
CA GLN A 723 2.59 63.97 -22.51
C GLN A 723 1.40 64.00 -23.49
N SER A 724 0.24 63.59 -23.01
CA SER A 724 -0.96 63.34 -23.83
C SER A 724 -1.75 64.61 -24.15
N GLY A 725 -1.46 65.73 -23.49
CA GLY A 725 -2.26 66.95 -23.59
C GLY A 725 -2.13 67.65 -24.95
N PHE A 726 -3.19 68.32 -25.35
CA PHE A 726 -3.21 69.25 -26.48
C PHE A 726 -4.10 70.46 -26.18
N SER A 727 -3.74 71.61 -26.74
CA SER A 727 -4.56 72.82 -26.74
C SER A 727 -4.25 73.65 -27.97
N THR A 728 -5.27 74.06 -28.72
CA THR A 728 -5.10 74.89 -29.90
C THR A 728 -6.33 75.75 -30.20
N ILE A 729 -6.14 76.75 -31.05
CA ILE A 729 -7.19 77.59 -31.61
C ILE A 729 -7.12 77.47 -33.13
N LEU A 730 -8.21 77.05 -33.75
CA LEU A 730 -8.35 76.96 -35.20
C LEU A 730 -9.30 78.03 -35.70
N THR A 731 -8.85 78.89 -36.61
CA THR A 731 -9.77 79.73 -37.39
C THR A 731 -10.64 78.84 -38.30
N VAL A 732 -11.96 78.96 -38.18
CA VAL A 732 -12.97 78.20 -38.93
C VAL A 732 -13.77 79.11 -39.85
N ASP A 733 -14.10 78.62 -41.05
CA ASP A 733 -14.89 79.38 -42.03
C ASP A 733 -16.36 79.50 -41.55
N PRO A 734 -16.98 80.70 -41.56
CA PRO A 734 -18.40 80.88 -41.28
C PRO A 734 -19.33 79.97 -42.10
N ALA A 735 -18.91 79.50 -43.27
CA ALA A 735 -19.64 78.53 -44.08
C ALA A 735 -19.86 77.17 -43.38
N LEU A 736 -19.11 76.86 -42.32
CA LEU A 736 -19.28 75.65 -41.51
C LEU A 736 -20.41 75.79 -40.47
N ASN A 737 -21.12 76.92 -40.43
CA ASN A 737 -22.25 77.10 -39.51
C ASN A 737 -23.35 76.03 -39.76
N GLY A 738 -23.74 75.31 -38.71
CA GLY A 738 -24.72 74.22 -38.81
C GLY A 738 -24.14 72.88 -39.27
N HIS A 739 -22.84 72.80 -39.57
CA HIS A 739 -22.16 71.53 -39.85
C HIS A 739 -21.89 70.76 -38.56
N ASN A 740 -21.62 69.47 -38.71
CA ASN A 740 -21.23 68.59 -37.60
C ASN A 740 -19.73 68.31 -37.66
N LEU A 741 -18.98 68.97 -36.77
CA LEU A 741 -17.53 68.91 -36.76
C LEU A 741 -17.03 67.89 -35.76
N GLN A 742 -16.01 67.13 -36.15
CA GLN A 742 -15.38 66.11 -35.33
C GLN A 742 -13.90 66.42 -35.18
N VAL A 743 -13.42 66.35 -33.94
CA VAL A 743 -11.98 66.44 -33.65
C VAL A 743 -11.37 65.05 -33.75
N ILE A 744 -10.24 64.95 -34.44
CA ILE A 744 -9.40 63.77 -34.47
C ILE A 744 -8.06 64.16 -33.86
N SER A 745 -7.62 63.41 -32.86
CA SER A 745 -6.25 63.51 -32.37
C SER A 745 -5.41 62.39 -32.98
N ARG A 746 -4.37 62.75 -33.71
CA ARG A 746 -3.52 61.81 -34.47
C ARG A 746 -2.07 61.88 -33.99
N TYR A 747 -1.46 60.76 -33.65
CA TYR A 747 0.00 60.65 -33.58
C TYR A 747 0.52 59.99 -34.85
N SER A 748 1.53 60.56 -35.51
CA SER A 748 2.14 60.02 -36.74
C SER A 748 3.66 59.94 -36.64
N ASP A 749 4.25 58.96 -37.33
CA ASP A 749 5.70 58.86 -37.56
C ASP A 749 6.21 59.80 -38.67
N ALA A 750 5.32 60.38 -39.47
CA ALA A 750 5.67 61.29 -40.56
C ALA A 750 5.30 62.75 -40.26
N LYS A 751 6.18 63.67 -40.68
CA LYS A 751 5.97 65.13 -40.55
C LYS A 751 4.79 65.66 -41.39
N SER A 752 4.22 64.86 -42.29
CA SER A 752 2.98 65.20 -43.00
C SER A 752 1.72 64.90 -42.17
N GLY A 753 1.82 64.02 -41.16
CA GLY A 753 0.67 63.42 -40.49
C GLY A 753 0.04 62.24 -41.23
N GLU A 754 0.59 61.83 -42.38
CA GLU A 754 0.05 60.78 -43.27
C GLU A 754 0.92 59.51 -43.31
N GLY A 755 1.84 59.34 -42.36
CA GLY A 755 2.64 58.12 -42.23
C GLY A 755 1.87 56.98 -41.55
N ASN A 756 2.55 56.13 -40.77
CA ASN A 756 1.85 55.27 -39.84
C ASN A 756 1.33 56.12 -38.68
N TYR A 757 0.05 55.99 -38.36
CA TYR A 757 -0.59 56.81 -37.34
C TYR A 757 -1.50 56.03 -36.41
N ILE A 758 -1.79 56.62 -35.25
CA ILE A 758 -2.86 56.22 -34.35
C ILE A 758 -3.77 57.41 -34.11
N ASP A 759 -5.07 57.19 -34.31
CA ASP A 759 -6.10 58.21 -34.19
C ASP A 759 -6.98 57.94 -32.98
N TYR A 760 -7.43 59.02 -32.36
CA TYR A 760 -8.62 59.03 -31.53
C TYR A 760 -9.64 59.98 -32.13
N TRP A 761 -10.82 59.45 -32.43
CA TRP A 761 -11.95 60.18 -32.99
C TRP A 761 -12.87 60.59 -31.85
N PHE A 762 -12.90 61.89 -31.52
CA PHE A 762 -13.83 62.41 -30.50
C PHE A 762 -15.27 62.41 -31.03
N LYS A 763 -16.26 62.62 -30.15
CA LYS A 763 -17.65 62.71 -30.59
C LYS A 763 -17.85 63.96 -31.47
N PRO A 764 -18.59 63.86 -32.58
CA PRO A 764 -18.96 65.03 -33.38
C PRO A 764 -19.78 66.04 -32.57
N VAL A 765 -19.58 67.33 -32.83
CA VAL A 765 -20.27 68.45 -32.20
C VAL A 765 -20.88 69.31 -33.30
N ASN A 766 -22.19 69.56 -33.19
CA ASN A 766 -22.87 70.55 -34.04
C ASN A 766 -22.40 71.94 -33.67
N VAL A 767 -21.96 72.70 -34.65
CA VAL A 767 -21.41 74.04 -34.43
C VAL A 767 -22.36 75.12 -34.87
N THR A 768 -22.41 76.20 -34.10
CA THR A 768 -23.06 77.45 -34.48
C THR A 768 -22.00 78.53 -34.53
N ILE A 769 -21.71 79.02 -35.74
CA ILE A 769 -20.74 80.09 -35.99
C ILE A 769 -21.56 81.36 -36.24
N LYS A 770 -21.33 82.39 -35.42
CA LYS A 770 -22.11 83.63 -35.44
C LYS A 770 -21.48 84.69 -36.32
#